data_AF-A0A4U6ARX1-F1
#
_entry.id   AF-A0A4U6ARX1-F1
#
_cell.length_a   1.000
_cell.length_b   1.000
_cell.length_c   1.000
_cell.angle_alpha   90.00
_cell.angle_beta   90.00
_cell.angle_gamma   90.00
#
_symmetry.space_group_name_H-M   'P 1'
#
loop_
_entity.id
_entity.type
_entity.pdbx_description
1 polymer ?
#
loop_
_entity_poly.entity_id
_entity_poly.type
_entity_poly.pdbx_seq_one_letter_code
_entity_poly.pdbx_strand_id
1 'polypeptide(L)'
;MAADNTRMLARRIEESFDRGDAAPPSQYEERIWFKQFQDPDQVFRHLLAYRIGEECDLLRLTAALKTICEAWPELRARFAFGEEGALSKNIETLSASDVQLLQVPSSAEALALLHDLQARPFDAETDPSFQAVVLLNEGEILLAFLVHGLLGEVLSPKILLDGISAAYAGETPKPLSARKLEDGGINPLPLGWLQRPVSGSAVVALRQNRLERPASHSHGVDLPATLLGLNGSTATNALLARAGARFALFLAASDGPETVMLRLHPDAPTPPSAEAASRISISRHQSPEQAEKAVLAGLEQRNDNDDEPATFTLHALAAPVQPVSEHGLQFEPLLLPSLQSGLGLTLAAGPTAAGDIRLELTGGKEMSPHATAFLLERFVSHLEGGADFSAIVPQNASATPEQAARLSTGLGDDATTATILTEFREALASPDMGPDDDFFDFGGHSLIATRIIGRLLSNHGIELRFNDLFSYPTAAALATQATRLETAAPAHAQATETGSLTAPLSLAQMSLWKAYAAFGFGDIFNIPFALDFLGPVDENAFECAFLDIIERHPGLRTHFYVENDTVLQKIVPMHDLPGYKWFWTSEESEGVDRHAEAGWRFDLERELPMRLRFLRDAQTGRQVLSFLFHHIVLDEWSVNLMMDELTEAYRARAAGKAPIFATKPAPFHEFARKQVASGVNADHLAYWTDMLRDAPKGLTLNGQAGTLHEAPQDEAPAGGWVEFKLEKHVSDGLYAVAKQNSASLFNVVYAAIAASLRHLGGLSDLVVGTSASGRTDSGYFDTIGYFTTVVAHRMRFDETMTIGDLISSVKNTINGSLEHSEIPIDLVEEALGMTPGRDHLFEVFIQIHARNKLNGTLAGPEGKPVEFRQIDPDKHESMLGLQFEVMEEMIGGERSIRVLMSYRSDRYGPEDVERLRNTTSGVFSRFAEAGASNRVLTTLA
;
A
#
# COMPACT_ATOMS: atom_id res chain seq x y z
N MET A 1 -14.34 -50.04 0.61
CA MET A 1 -14.08 -48.74 -0.06
C MET A 1 -14.85 -47.59 0.57
N ALA A 2 -16.19 -47.58 0.65
CA ALA A 2 -16.91 -46.49 1.32
C ALA A 2 -16.69 -46.45 2.86
N ALA A 3 -16.64 -47.61 3.52
CA ALA A 3 -16.41 -47.69 4.97
C ALA A 3 -14.93 -47.48 5.39
N ASP A 4 -13.98 -47.68 4.47
CA ASP A 4 -12.56 -47.39 4.71
C ASP A 4 -12.28 -45.90 4.55
N ASN A 5 -12.91 -45.22 3.58
CA ASN A 5 -12.76 -43.76 3.43
C ASN A 5 -13.33 -43.02 4.64
N THR A 6 -14.43 -43.47 5.25
CA THR A 6 -14.97 -42.84 6.47
C THR A 6 -14.07 -43.08 7.69
N ARG A 7 -13.40 -44.25 7.79
CA ARG A 7 -12.41 -44.52 8.85
C ARG A 7 -11.09 -43.80 8.62
N MET A 8 -10.65 -43.60 7.38
CA MET A 8 -9.46 -42.81 7.05
C MET A 8 -9.72 -41.30 7.27
N LEU A 9 -10.94 -40.82 6.99
CA LEU A 9 -11.34 -39.44 7.29
C LEU A 9 -11.48 -39.23 8.80
N ALA A 10 -12.11 -40.16 9.53
CA ALA A 10 -12.22 -40.09 10.99
C ALA A 10 -10.85 -40.18 11.68
N ARG A 11 -9.93 -41.00 11.14
CA ARG A 11 -8.56 -41.11 11.65
C ARG A 11 -7.69 -39.91 11.28
N ARG A 12 -7.89 -39.28 10.11
CA ARG A 12 -7.25 -37.98 9.79
C ARG A 12 -7.80 -36.83 10.64
N ILE A 13 -9.08 -36.88 11.01
CA ILE A 13 -9.68 -35.90 11.92
C ILE A 13 -9.18 -36.12 13.35
N GLU A 14 -9.01 -37.36 13.82
CA GLU A 14 -8.44 -37.64 15.15
C GLU A 14 -6.91 -37.43 15.22
N GLU A 15 -6.16 -37.72 14.14
CA GLU A 15 -4.70 -37.47 14.08
C GLU A 15 -4.35 -35.99 13.84
N SER A 16 -5.31 -35.14 13.42
CA SER A 16 -5.14 -33.67 13.36
C SER A 16 -5.39 -32.97 14.70
N PHE A 17 -5.79 -33.69 15.76
CA PHE A 17 -6.02 -33.12 17.10
C PHE A 17 -4.82 -33.25 18.05
N ASP A 18 -3.67 -33.77 17.60
CA ASP A 18 -2.51 -34.04 18.48
C ASP A 18 -1.17 -33.43 17.98
N ARG A 19 -1.24 -32.48 17.05
CA ARG A 19 -0.18 -31.50 16.77
C ARG A 19 -0.84 -30.13 16.61
N GLY A 20 -0.33 -29.11 17.28
CA GLY A 20 -0.85 -27.74 17.23
C GLY A 20 -0.61 -27.04 15.89
N ASP A 21 -0.93 -27.69 14.78
CA ASP A 21 -0.91 -27.06 13.45
C ASP A 21 -2.22 -26.30 13.27
N ALA A 22 -2.12 -24.97 13.29
CA ALA A 22 -3.26 -24.10 13.12
C ALA A 22 -3.84 -24.24 11.69
N ALA A 23 -5.17 -24.29 11.59
CA ALA A 23 -5.84 -24.42 10.29
C ALA A 23 -5.51 -23.21 9.38
N PRO A 24 -5.30 -23.43 8.07
CA PRO A 24 -4.97 -22.33 7.15
C PRO A 24 -6.10 -21.29 7.09
N PRO A 25 -5.78 -20.01 6.82
CA PRO A 25 -6.81 -18.97 6.64
C PRO A 25 -7.85 -19.35 5.59
N SER A 26 -9.10 -18.92 5.79
CA SER A 26 -10.14 -19.03 4.75
C SER A 26 -9.90 -18.00 3.64
N GLN A 27 -10.45 -18.23 2.44
CA GLN A 27 -10.38 -17.25 1.34
C GLN A 27 -10.99 -15.89 1.72
N TYR A 28 -12.01 -15.90 2.59
CA TYR A 28 -12.59 -14.68 3.12
C TYR A 28 -11.58 -13.94 4.01
N GLU A 29 -10.93 -14.66 4.92
CA GLU A 29 -9.91 -14.11 5.82
C GLU A 29 -8.72 -13.54 5.04
N GLU A 30 -8.19 -14.28 4.05
CA GLU A 30 -7.10 -13.79 3.18
C GLU A 30 -7.46 -12.47 2.49
N ARG A 31 -8.68 -12.39 1.91
CA ARG A 31 -9.13 -11.19 1.21
C ARG A 31 -9.33 -9.99 2.14
N ILE A 32 -9.92 -10.17 3.31
CA ILE A 32 -10.11 -9.07 4.27
C ILE A 32 -8.76 -8.62 4.83
N TRP A 33 -7.87 -9.55 5.14
CA TRP A 33 -6.50 -9.25 5.55
C TRP A 33 -5.77 -8.42 4.50
N PHE A 34 -5.87 -8.85 3.23
CA PHE A 34 -5.20 -8.16 2.12
C PHE A 34 -5.76 -6.77 1.88
N LYS A 35 -7.08 -6.57 1.96
CA LYS A 35 -7.69 -5.23 1.89
C LYS A 35 -7.22 -4.30 3.00
N GLN A 36 -7.13 -4.80 4.23
CA GLN A 36 -6.57 -4.05 5.35
C GLN A 36 -5.08 -3.72 5.14
N PHE A 37 -4.32 -4.62 4.51
CA PHE A 37 -2.92 -4.41 4.16
C PHE A 37 -2.75 -3.35 3.06
N GLN A 38 -3.62 -3.35 2.05
CA GLN A 38 -3.59 -2.43 0.92
C GLN A 38 -4.08 -1.01 1.26
N ASP A 39 -5.09 -0.90 2.13
CA ASP A 39 -5.61 0.38 2.62
C ASP A 39 -5.61 0.39 4.16
N PRO A 40 -4.45 0.68 4.78
CA PRO A 40 -4.30 0.70 6.22
C PRO A 40 -5.18 1.72 6.93
N ASP A 41 -5.48 2.83 6.25
CA ASP A 41 -6.29 3.92 6.77
C ASP A 41 -7.78 3.56 6.80
N GLN A 42 -8.18 2.49 6.09
CA GLN A 42 -9.52 1.95 6.16
C GLN A 42 -9.72 1.15 7.46
N VAL A 43 -10.72 1.56 8.24
CA VAL A 43 -11.06 0.91 9.51
C VAL A 43 -11.88 -0.36 9.25
N PHE A 44 -11.28 -1.54 9.38
CA PHE A 44 -11.99 -2.83 9.35
C PHE A 44 -12.40 -3.34 10.74
N ARG A 45 -12.23 -2.51 11.79
CA ARG A 45 -12.70 -2.80 13.16
C ARG A 45 -14.02 -2.12 13.48
N HIS A 46 -14.95 -2.90 14.02
CA HIS A 46 -16.27 -2.46 14.41
C HIS A 46 -16.40 -2.39 15.93
N LEU A 47 -17.00 -1.31 16.42
CA LEU A 47 -17.29 -1.13 17.84
C LEU A 47 -18.78 -1.41 18.11
N LEU A 48 -19.05 -2.34 19.02
CA LEU A 48 -20.38 -2.65 19.54
C LEU A 48 -20.39 -2.26 21.02
N ALA A 49 -21.26 -1.35 21.47
CA ALA A 49 -21.28 -0.91 22.86
C ALA A 49 -22.68 -1.03 23.48
N TYR A 50 -22.74 -1.36 24.77
CA TYR A 50 -23.96 -1.60 25.52
C TYR A 50 -23.83 -1.05 26.94
N ARG A 51 -24.87 -0.41 27.46
CA ARG A 51 -25.06 -0.20 28.89
C ARG A 51 -25.72 -1.45 29.48
N ILE A 52 -25.19 -1.91 30.60
CA ILE A 52 -25.68 -3.09 31.32
C ILE A 52 -26.47 -2.64 32.54
N GLY A 53 -27.62 -3.28 32.79
CA GLY A 53 -28.50 -2.94 33.91
C GLY A 53 -27.84 -3.03 35.30
N GLU A 54 -28.35 -2.25 36.26
CA GLU A 54 -27.78 -2.05 37.61
C GLU A 54 -27.64 -3.35 38.44
N GLU A 55 -28.39 -4.41 38.12
CA GLU A 55 -28.36 -5.69 38.84
C GLU A 55 -27.29 -6.69 38.33
N CYS A 56 -26.36 -6.25 37.47
CA CYS A 56 -25.34 -7.13 36.89
C CYS A 56 -24.27 -7.57 37.91
N ASP A 57 -23.99 -8.88 37.95
CA ASP A 57 -22.83 -9.44 38.65
C ASP A 57 -21.58 -9.32 37.76
N LEU A 58 -20.75 -8.32 38.07
CA LEU A 58 -19.54 -8.02 37.30
C LEU A 58 -18.53 -9.17 37.25
N LEU A 59 -18.41 -9.94 38.34
CA LEU A 59 -17.47 -11.06 38.40
C LEU A 59 -17.93 -12.17 37.45
N ARG A 60 -19.24 -12.44 37.46
CA ARG A 60 -19.88 -13.41 36.59
C ARG A 60 -19.84 -12.99 35.11
N LEU A 61 -20.01 -11.70 34.82
CA LEU A 61 -19.89 -11.14 33.46
C LEU A 61 -18.46 -11.30 32.93
N THR A 62 -17.46 -10.94 33.74
CA THR A 62 -16.05 -11.06 33.35
C THR A 62 -15.65 -12.52 33.13
N ALA A 63 -16.15 -13.44 33.96
CA ALA A 63 -15.96 -14.88 33.77
C ALA A 63 -16.62 -15.38 32.47
N ALA A 64 -17.84 -14.94 32.18
CA ALA A 64 -18.54 -15.29 30.94
C ALA A 64 -17.79 -14.84 29.69
N LEU A 65 -17.23 -13.62 29.70
CA LEU A 65 -16.41 -13.09 28.60
C LEU A 65 -15.15 -13.94 28.35
N LYS A 66 -14.48 -14.40 29.40
CA LYS A 66 -13.34 -15.31 29.26
C LYS A 66 -13.76 -16.67 28.70
N THR A 67 -14.87 -17.21 29.20
CA THR A 67 -15.44 -18.48 28.72
C THR A 67 -15.75 -18.45 27.22
N ILE A 68 -16.28 -17.34 26.68
CA ILE A 68 -16.53 -17.25 25.23
C ILE A 68 -15.23 -17.20 24.42
N CYS A 69 -14.20 -16.47 24.86
CA CYS A 69 -12.92 -16.40 24.15
C CYS A 69 -12.16 -17.73 24.18
N GLU A 70 -12.35 -18.53 25.23
CA GLU A 70 -11.82 -19.90 25.31
C GLU A 70 -12.61 -20.86 24.41
N ALA A 71 -13.94 -20.79 24.43
CA ALA A 71 -14.81 -21.64 23.63
C ALA A 71 -14.73 -21.35 22.12
N TRP A 72 -14.38 -20.12 21.73
CA TRP A 72 -14.32 -19.64 20.36
C TRP A 72 -12.90 -19.20 19.99
N PRO A 73 -12.02 -20.13 19.56
CA PRO A 73 -10.63 -19.82 19.23
C PRO A 73 -10.49 -18.78 18.12
N GLU A 74 -11.45 -18.67 17.21
CA GLU A 74 -11.45 -17.69 16.11
C GLU A 74 -11.33 -16.25 16.63
N LEU A 75 -11.89 -15.94 17.81
CA LEU A 75 -11.79 -14.61 18.44
C LEU A 75 -10.32 -14.21 18.73
N ARG A 76 -9.45 -15.18 18.92
CA ARG A 76 -8.03 -15.02 19.26
C ARG A 76 -7.09 -15.25 18.08
N ALA A 77 -7.63 -15.33 16.86
CA ALA A 77 -6.81 -15.53 15.67
C ALA A 77 -5.92 -14.31 15.38
N ARG A 78 -4.67 -14.60 14.99
CA ARG A 78 -3.66 -13.70 14.43
C ARG A 78 -3.27 -14.21 13.05
N PHE A 79 -2.85 -13.29 12.18
CA PHE A 79 -2.50 -13.59 10.80
C PHE A 79 -1.15 -12.97 10.46
N ALA A 80 -0.22 -13.81 9.98
CA ALA A 80 1.13 -13.41 9.64
C ALA A 80 1.61 -14.19 8.41
N PHE A 81 2.56 -13.65 7.65
CA PHE A 81 3.21 -14.42 6.59
C PHE A 81 4.19 -15.44 7.18
N GLY A 82 4.13 -16.67 6.67
CA GLY A 82 5.15 -17.69 6.93
C GLY A 82 6.37 -17.52 6.02
N GLU A 83 7.42 -18.30 6.29
CA GLU A 83 8.69 -18.29 5.53
C GLU A 83 8.51 -18.61 4.03
N GLU A 84 7.44 -19.33 3.67
CA GLU A 84 7.10 -19.66 2.27
C GLU A 84 6.25 -18.56 1.59
N GLY A 85 6.03 -17.42 2.23
CA GLY A 85 5.21 -16.31 1.70
C GLY A 85 3.70 -16.57 1.73
N ALA A 86 3.26 -17.68 2.34
CA ALA A 86 1.85 -17.97 2.55
C ALA A 86 1.31 -17.28 3.82
N LEU A 87 0.07 -16.78 3.76
CA LEU A 87 -0.59 -16.25 4.96
C LEU A 87 -0.90 -17.42 5.91
N SER A 88 -0.42 -17.32 7.14
CA SER A 88 -0.69 -18.26 8.22
C SER A 88 -1.70 -17.67 9.19
N LYS A 89 -2.54 -18.53 9.78
CA LYS A 89 -3.49 -18.17 10.83
C LYS A 89 -3.06 -18.88 12.10
N ASN A 90 -2.76 -18.13 13.15
CA ASN A 90 -2.32 -18.66 14.45
C ASN A 90 -3.38 -18.38 15.51
N ILE A 91 -3.67 -19.36 16.36
CA ILE A 91 -4.59 -19.20 17.48
C ILE A 91 -3.77 -19.02 18.76
N GLU A 92 -3.69 -17.78 19.23
CA GLU A 92 -2.92 -17.45 20.43
C GLU A 92 -3.65 -17.80 21.72
N THR A 93 -2.91 -18.10 22.79
CA THR A 93 -3.50 -18.34 24.12
C THR A 93 -4.24 -17.11 24.67
N LEU A 94 -5.26 -17.32 25.51
CA LEU A 94 -6.04 -16.23 26.09
C LEU A 94 -5.14 -15.25 26.87
N SER A 95 -5.21 -13.99 26.49
CA SER A 95 -4.42 -12.90 27.04
C SER A 95 -5.29 -11.91 27.82
N ALA A 96 -4.67 -11.10 28.69
CA ALA A 96 -5.32 -9.97 29.33
C ALA A 96 -5.78 -8.90 28.32
N SER A 97 -5.24 -8.90 27.09
CA SER A 97 -5.68 -8.02 26.00
C SER A 97 -7.06 -8.37 25.45
N ASP A 98 -7.50 -9.63 25.54
CA ASP A 98 -8.76 -10.08 24.93
C ASP A 98 -10.00 -9.63 25.73
N VAL A 99 -9.85 -9.49 27.06
CA VAL A 99 -10.91 -9.01 27.97
C VAL A 99 -10.31 -8.01 28.96
N GLN A 100 -10.64 -6.73 28.81
CA GLN A 100 -10.18 -5.65 29.67
C GLN A 100 -11.27 -5.16 30.62
N LEU A 101 -10.88 -4.83 31.86
CA LEU A 101 -11.74 -4.20 32.85
C LEU A 101 -11.08 -2.87 33.27
N LEU A 102 -11.74 -1.74 33.00
CA LEU A 102 -11.17 -0.41 33.22
C LEU A 102 -12.10 0.45 34.07
N GLN A 103 -11.54 1.14 35.05
CA GLN A 103 -12.24 2.16 35.83
C GLN A 103 -12.10 3.50 35.11
N VAL A 104 -13.20 4.17 34.86
CA VAL A 104 -13.24 5.49 34.19
C VAL A 104 -14.04 6.48 35.04
N PRO A 105 -13.60 7.74 35.16
CA PRO A 105 -14.17 8.69 36.11
C PRO A 105 -15.46 9.34 35.62
N SER A 106 -15.82 9.20 34.33
CA SER A 106 -17.09 9.69 33.79
C SER A 106 -17.51 8.94 32.53
N SER A 107 -18.81 8.96 32.23
CA SER A 107 -19.35 8.37 30.99
C SER A 107 -18.84 9.09 29.74
N ALA A 108 -18.50 10.39 29.84
CA ALA A 108 -17.88 11.13 28.74
C ALA A 108 -16.46 10.62 28.41
N GLU A 109 -15.65 10.35 29.44
CA GLU A 109 -14.33 9.76 29.26
C GLU A 109 -14.40 8.30 28.78
N ALA A 110 -15.41 7.55 29.23
CA ALA A 110 -15.67 6.20 28.74
C ALA A 110 -15.92 6.19 27.22
N LEU A 111 -16.77 7.10 26.72
CA LEU A 111 -17.05 7.24 25.29
C LEU A 111 -15.81 7.69 24.50
N ALA A 112 -15.02 8.62 25.04
CA ALA A 112 -13.77 9.05 24.42
C ALA A 112 -12.76 7.89 24.28
N LEU A 113 -12.60 7.09 25.33
CA LEU A 113 -11.73 5.92 25.31
C LEU A 113 -12.18 4.87 24.28
N LEU A 114 -13.49 4.61 24.17
CA LEU A 114 -14.03 3.69 23.18
C LEU A 114 -13.78 4.17 21.75
N HIS A 115 -13.88 5.48 21.51
CA HIS A 115 -13.53 6.08 20.22
C HIS A 115 -12.03 5.97 19.91
N ASP A 116 -11.17 6.26 20.88
CA ASP A 116 -9.72 6.12 20.73
C ASP A 116 -9.36 4.66 20.43
N LEU A 117 -10.01 3.70 21.08
CA LEU A 117 -9.80 2.27 20.83
C LEU A 117 -10.24 1.85 19.43
N GLN A 118 -11.38 2.35 18.95
CA GLN A 118 -11.86 2.06 17.60
C GLN A 118 -10.96 2.68 16.51
N ALA A 119 -10.37 3.84 16.79
CA ALA A 119 -9.52 4.61 15.86
C ALA A 119 -8.06 4.12 15.80
N ARG A 120 -7.64 3.21 16.68
CA ARG A 120 -6.28 2.65 16.62
C ARG A 120 -6.05 1.94 15.28
N PRO A 121 -4.80 1.86 14.78
CA PRO A 121 -4.40 0.94 13.71
C PRO A 121 -4.55 -0.52 14.17
N PHE A 122 -4.95 -1.42 13.27
CA PHE A 122 -5.04 -2.85 13.54
C PHE A 122 -3.82 -3.56 12.97
N ASP A 123 -3.04 -4.22 13.83
CA ASP A 123 -1.94 -5.08 13.40
C ASP A 123 -2.41 -6.54 13.44
N ALA A 124 -2.56 -7.17 12.27
CA ALA A 124 -3.06 -8.54 12.20
C ALA A 124 -2.12 -9.60 12.82
N GLU A 125 -0.82 -9.31 12.94
CA GLU A 125 0.16 -10.21 13.54
C GLU A 125 0.05 -10.20 15.07
N THR A 126 -0.20 -9.03 15.66
CA THR A 126 -0.19 -8.86 17.13
C THR A 126 -1.57 -8.68 17.76
N ASP A 127 -2.53 -8.09 17.06
CA ASP A 127 -3.82 -7.68 17.63
C ASP A 127 -4.93 -8.72 17.52
N PRO A 128 -5.76 -8.80 18.58
CA PRO A 128 -7.15 -9.19 18.57
C PRO A 128 -7.95 -9.25 17.29
N SER A 129 -8.33 -10.41 16.72
CA SER A 129 -9.51 -10.36 15.82
C SER A 129 -10.77 -9.92 16.59
N PHE A 130 -10.78 -10.10 17.93
CA PHE A 130 -11.84 -9.66 18.85
C PHE A 130 -11.31 -9.19 20.21
N GLN A 131 -11.79 -8.06 20.71
CA GLN A 131 -11.48 -7.57 22.06
C GLN A 131 -12.76 -7.13 22.80
N ALA A 132 -12.91 -7.55 24.05
CA ALA A 132 -13.96 -7.11 24.96
C ALA A 132 -13.41 -6.10 25.98
N VAL A 133 -14.15 -5.02 26.22
CA VAL A 133 -13.79 -3.98 27.19
C VAL A 133 -14.98 -3.68 28.09
N VAL A 134 -14.79 -3.81 29.40
CA VAL A 134 -15.77 -3.49 30.43
C VAL A 134 -15.32 -2.20 31.12
N LEU A 135 -16.13 -1.15 31.04
CA LEU A 135 -15.87 0.17 31.62
C LEU A 135 -16.78 0.41 32.82
N LEU A 136 -16.20 0.82 33.94
CA LEU A 136 -16.91 1.08 35.19
C LEU A 136 -16.84 2.57 35.53
N ASN A 137 -18.00 3.21 35.70
CA ASN A 137 -18.16 4.58 36.20
C ASN A 137 -19.09 4.61 37.44
N GLU A 138 -19.15 5.72 38.18
CA GLU A 138 -20.07 5.91 39.31
C GLU A 138 -21.54 5.73 38.88
N GLY A 139 -22.05 4.50 39.04
CA GLY A 139 -23.45 4.14 38.79
C GLY A 139 -23.77 3.48 37.44
N GLU A 140 -22.78 3.24 36.56
CA GLU A 140 -23.03 2.62 35.24
C GLU A 140 -21.96 1.57 34.89
N ILE A 141 -22.38 0.48 34.21
CA ILE A 141 -21.50 -0.52 33.61
C ILE A 141 -21.67 -0.43 32.09
N LEU A 142 -20.58 -0.17 31.37
CA LEU A 142 -20.56 -0.21 29.91
C LEU A 142 -19.76 -1.42 29.43
N LEU A 143 -20.30 -2.14 28.46
CA LEU A 143 -19.68 -3.28 27.82
C LEU A 143 -19.49 -2.98 26.33
N ALA A 144 -18.25 -3.07 25.86
CA ALA A 144 -17.89 -2.82 24.47
C ALA A 144 -17.13 -3.98 23.86
N PHE A 145 -17.33 -4.18 22.56
CA PHE A 145 -16.63 -5.18 21.74
C PHE A 145 -16.02 -4.52 20.52
N LEU A 146 -14.73 -4.71 20.33
CA LEU A 146 -14.00 -4.38 19.12
C LEU A 146 -13.89 -5.66 18.29
N VAL A 147 -14.50 -5.68 17.12
CA VAL A 147 -14.60 -6.85 16.26
C VAL A 147 -14.00 -6.54 14.90
N HIS A 148 -12.96 -7.25 14.51
CA HIS A 148 -12.36 -7.10 13.19
C HIS A 148 -13.21 -7.81 12.11
N GLY A 149 -13.23 -7.26 10.90
CA GLY A 149 -13.92 -7.84 9.74
C GLY A 149 -13.48 -9.26 9.37
N LEU A 150 -12.33 -9.72 9.88
CA LEU A 150 -11.84 -11.09 9.69
C LEU A 150 -12.81 -12.14 10.24
N LEU A 151 -13.57 -11.79 11.28
CA LEU A 151 -14.58 -12.66 11.89
C LEU A 151 -15.91 -12.69 11.13
N GLY A 152 -15.96 -12.01 9.98
CA GLY A 152 -17.18 -11.77 9.22
C GLY A 152 -17.93 -13.03 8.80
N GLU A 153 -17.22 -14.10 8.50
CA GLU A 153 -17.82 -15.35 8.03
C GLU A 153 -18.54 -16.13 9.15
N VAL A 154 -18.21 -15.87 10.42
CA VAL A 154 -18.58 -16.73 11.56
C VAL A 154 -19.29 -16.01 12.71
N LEU A 155 -19.15 -14.70 12.85
CA LEU A 155 -19.63 -13.94 14.02
C LEU A 155 -20.67 -12.88 13.65
N SER A 156 -21.71 -12.74 14.47
CA SER A 156 -22.66 -11.62 14.39
C SER A 156 -22.99 -11.09 15.79
N PRO A 157 -23.50 -9.84 15.93
CA PRO A 157 -23.84 -9.28 17.24
C PRO A 157 -24.80 -10.16 18.04
N LYS A 158 -25.80 -10.76 17.37
CA LYS A 158 -26.74 -11.67 18.00
C LYS A 158 -26.04 -12.93 18.53
N ILE A 159 -25.20 -13.57 17.71
CA ILE A 159 -24.45 -14.77 18.10
C ILE A 159 -23.57 -14.48 19.31
N LEU A 160 -22.90 -13.32 19.32
CA LEU A 160 -22.06 -12.86 20.41
C LEU A 160 -22.86 -12.68 21.71
N LEU A 161 -23.96 -11.92 21.67
CA LEU A 161 -24.82 -11.67 22.85
C LEU A 161 -25.46 -12.95 23.39
N ASP A 162 -25.93 -13.84 22.52
CA ASP A 162 -26.49 -15.15 22.90
C ASP A 162 -25.42 -16.00 23.61
N GLY A 163 -24.19 -16.02 23.09
CA GLY A 163 -23.07 -16.75 23.69
C GLY A 163 -22.66 -16.20 25.06
N ILE A 164 -22.61 -14.89 25.21
CA ILE A 164 -22.32 -14.22 26.50
C ILE A 164 -23.41 -14.51 27.51
N SER A 165 -24.68 -14.42 27.11
CA SER A 165 -25.82 -14.66 28.00
C SER A 165 -25.87 -16.13 28.47
N ALA A 166 -25.60 -17.07 27.57
CA ALA A 166 -25.47 -18.49 27.91
C ALA A 166 -24.29 -18.75 28.88
N ALA A 167 -23.11 -18.21 28.57
CA ALA A 167 -21.94 -18.32 29.45
C ALA A 167 -22.19 -17.68 30.82
N TYR A 168 -22.88 -16.54 30.86
CA TYR A 168 -23.29 -15.88 32.09
C TYR A 168 -24.25 -16.79 32.87
N ALA A 169 -25.22 -17.44 32.22
CA ALA A 169 -26.11 -18.42 32.84
C ALA A 169 -25.39 -19.68 33.38
N GLY A 170 -24.11 -19.89 33.03
CA GLY A 170 -23.32 -21.07 33.39
C GLY A 170 -23.40 -22.20 32.37
N GLU A 171 -23.94 -21.91 31.18
CA GLU A 171 -24.00 -22.84 30.05
C GLU A 171 -22.74 -22.75 29.18
N THR A 172 -22.40 -23.81 28.45
CA THR A 172 -21.26 -23.80 27.52
C THR A 172 -21.69 -23.23 26.17
N PRO A 173 -21.02 -22.17 25.65
CA PRO A 173 -21.30 -21.63 24.33
C PRO A 173 -21.13 -22.68 23.23
N LYS A 174 -22.01 -22.66 22.23
CA LYS A 174 -21.88 -23.54 21.04
C LYS A 174 -20.71 -23.05 20.16
N PRO A 175 -19.91 -23.92 19.53
CA PRO A 175 -18.79 -23.51 18.66
C PRO A 175 -19.21 -22.63 17.48
N LEU A 176 -18.34 -21.68 17.08
CA LEU A 176 -18.56 -20.80 15.92
C LEU A 176 -18.44 -21.54 14.59
N SER A 177 -17.44 -22.41 14.44
CA SER A 177 -17.17 -23.21 13.23
C SER A 177 -18.33 -24.08 12.72
N ALA A 178 -19.34 -24.35 13.55
CA ALA A 178 -20.56 -25.06 13.16
C ALA A 178 -21.61 -24.18 12.45
N ARG A 179 -21.35 -22.88 12.27
CA ARG A 179 -22.28 -21.87 11.74
C ARG A 179 -21.64 -21.15 10.55
N LYS A 180 -21.69 -21.75 9.35
CA LYS A 180 -21.50 -20.96 8.12
C LYS A 180 -22.72 -20.07 7.95
N LEU A 181 -22.54 -18.75 7.98
CA LEU A 181 -23.60 -17.82 7.61
C LEU A 181 -23.82 -17.97 6.09
N GLU A 182 -25.04 -18.36 5.69
CA GLU A 182 -25.40 -18.49 4.26
C GLU A 182 -25.52 -17.13 3.55
N ASP A 183 -25.51 -16.01 4.30
CA ASP A 183 -25.52 -14.64 3.79
C ASP A 183 -24.53 -13.74 4.58
N GLY A 184 -23.43 -13.37 3.91
CA GLY A 184 -22.62 -12.15 4.07
C GLY A 184 -22.31 -11.57 5.47
N GLY A 185 -21.13 -11.90 6.00
CA GLY A 185 -20.28 -11.00 6.80
C GLY A 185 -20.74 -10.63 8.22
N ILE A 186 -19.83 -10.05 9.01
CA ILE A 186 -20.21 -9.12 10.08
C ILE A 186 -20.79 -7.94 9.31
N ASN A 187 -22.09 -8.00 9.01
CA ASN A 187 -22.81 -6.79 8.73
C ASN A 187 -22.57 -5.89 9.95
N PRO A 188 -22.17 -4.62 9.77
CA PRO A 188 -22.03 -3.70 10.89
C PRO A 188 -23.32 -3.70 11.75
N LEU A 189 -23.40 -2.99 12.87
CA LEU A 189 -24.74 -2.56 13.30
C LEU A 189 -25.16 -1.40 12.38
N PRO A 190 -26.45 -1.07 12.23
CA PRO A 190 -26.83 0.20 11.62
C PRO A 190 -26.01 1.31 12.26
N LEU A 191 -25.64 2.34 11.50
CA LEU A 191 -24.99 3.53 12.03
C LEU A 191 -25.73 3.92 13.32
N GLY A 192 -25.08 3.82 14.48
CA GLY A 192 -25.79 3.83 15.77
C GLY A 192 -26.67 5.07 15.93
N TRP A 193 -26.25 6.19 15.37
CA TRP A 193 -26.96 7.46 15.41
C TRP A 193 -28.15 7.59 14.45
N LEU A 194 -28.36 6.67 13.49
CA LEU A 194 -29.62 6.58 12.71
C LEU A 194 -30.80 6.00 13.54
N GLN A 195 -30.53 5.59 14.78
CA GLN A 195 -31.51 5.05 15.73
C GLN A 195 -31.84 6.09 16.81
N ARG A 196 -33.10 6.17 17.21
CA ARG A 196 -33.60 7.22 18.10
C ARG A 196 -33.22 6.99 19.57
N PRO A 197 -32.58 7.96 20.26
CA PRO A 197 -32.63 8.04 21.71
C PRO A 197 -34.02 8.53 22.18
N VAL A 198 -34.41 8.15 23.39
CA VAL A 198 -35.77 8.37 23.95
C VAL A 198 -36.05 9.85 24.28
N SER A 199 -35.09 10.79 24.15
CA SER A 199 -35.30 12.20 24.53
C SER A 199 -34.41 13.19 23.76
N GLY A 200 -35.01 14.30 23.28
CA GLY A 200 -34.33 15.54 22.91
C GLY A 200 -34.67 16.12 21.53
N SER A 201 -35.31 17.31 21.53
CA SER A 201 -35.56 18.16 20.36
C SER A 201 -34.55 19.31 20.30
N ALA A 202 -33.74 19.37 19.23
CA ALA A 202 -33.07 20.55 18.68
C ALA A 202 -32.17 20.09 17.52
N VAL A 203 -31.78 21.01 16.63
CA VAL A 203 -30.61 20.80 15.75
C VAL A 203 -29.39 20.69 16.64
N VAL A 204 -29.05 19.46 17.04
CA VAL A 204 -27.89 19.18 17.87
C VAL A 204 -26.74 18.86 16.93
N ALA A 205 -25.77 19.76 16.83
CA ALA A 205 -24.43 19.34 16.46
C ALA A 205 -24.00 18.32 17.53
N LEU A 206 -23.92 17.04 17.18
CA LEU A 206 -23.26 16.05 18.02
C LEU A 206 -21.79 16.46 18.08
N ARG A 207 -21.43 17.33 19.03
CA ARG A 207 -20.08 17.87 19.20
C ARG A 207 -19.13 16.72 19.51
N GLN A 208 -18.44 16.24 18.48
CA GLN A 208 -17.27 15.38 18.57
C GLN A 208 -16.08 16.26 19.02
N ASN A 209 -16.02 16.58 20.31
CA ASN A 209 -14.88 17.28 20.86
C ASN A 209 -13.68 16.32 20.93
N ARG A 210 -12.58 16.73 20.27
CA ARG A 210 -11.20 16.19 20.33
C ARG A 210 -10.75 15.14 19.31
N LEU A 211 -11.22 15.19 18.07
CA LEU A 211 -10.49 14.57 16.94
C LEU A 211 -10.23 15.64 15.87
N GLU A 212 -9.01 15.69 15.35
CA GLU A 212 -8.63 16.67 14.30
C GLU A 212 -9.42 16.45 13.00
N ARG A 213 -9.91 15.23 12.72
CA ARG A 213 -10.87 14.92 11.63
C ARG A 213 -11.68 13.63 11.92
N PRO A 214 -12.97 13.70 12.26
CA PRO A 214 -13.86 12.53 12.30
C PRO A 214 -14.15 11.97 10.89
N ALA A 215 -14.29 10.65 10.76
CA ALA A 215 -14.51 9.97 9.46
C ALA A 215 -15.93 10.19 8.87
N SER A 216 -16.93 10.55 9.69
CA SER A 216 -18.27 10.92 9.24
C SER A 216 -18.92 11.92 10.20
N HIS A 217 -19.78 12.78 9.65
CA HIS A 217 -20.48 13.84 10.39
C HIS A 217 -21.96 13.86 10.04
N SER A 218 -22.82 13.94 11.05
CA SER A 218 -24.27 13.98 10.88
C SER A 218 -24.90 15.21 11.52
N HIS A 219 -25.91 15.75 10.85
CA HIS A 219 -26.71 16.87 11.32
C HIS A 219 -28.19 16.50 11.19
N GLY A 220 -28.99 16.81 12.21
CA GLY A 220 -30.42 16.50 12.25
C GLY A 220 -31.28 17.75 12.42
N VAL A 221 -32.47 17.76 11.82
CA VAL A 221 -33.46 18.83 11.95
C VAL A 221 -34.87 18.27 12.06
N ASP A 222 -35.65 18.83 12.99
CA ASP A 222 -37.08 18.56 13.11
C ASP A 222 -37.86 19.62 12.33
N LEU A 223 -38.75 19.19 11.44
CA LEU A 223 -39.52 20.05 10.55
C LEU A 223 -41.01 19.70 10.63
N PRO A 224 -41.93 20.67 10.46
CA PRO A 224 -43.35 20.37 10.29
C PRO A 224 -43.58 19.47 9.07
N ALA A 225 -44.39 18.42 9.23
CA ALA A 225 -44.73 17.51 8.13
C ALA A 225 -45.35 18.23 6.91
N THR A 226 -45.94 19.40 7.13
CA THR A 226 -46.51 20.28 6.10
C THR A 226 -45.47 20.81 5.11
N LEU A 227 -44.18 20.94 5.48
CA LEU A 227 -43.12 21.38 4.56
C LEU A 227 -42.80 20.36 3.46
N LEU A 228 -43.04 19.07 3.72
CA LEU A 228 -43.04 18.02 2.69
C LEU A 228 -44.46 17.74 2.13
N GLY A 229 -45.42 18.62 2.41
CA GLY A 229 -46.82 18.49 1.97
C GLY A 229 -47.55 17.26 2.53
N LEU A 230 -47.05 16.64 3.60
CA LEU A 230 -47.62 15.44 4.20
C LEU A 230 -48.80 15.87 5.08
N ASN A 231 -50.00 15.94 4.49
CA ASN A 231 -51.25 16.35 5.17
C ASN A 231 -51.75 15.25 6.13
N GLY A 232 -51.00 14.97 7.20
CA GLY A 232 -51.38 14.02 8.26
C GLY A 232 -51.04 12.55 8.00
N SER A 233 -50.33 12.22 6.91
CA SER A 233 -49.82 10.86 6.66
C SER A 233 -48.41 10.72 7.22
N THR A 234 -48.20 9.74 8.10
CA THR A 234 -46.89 9.39 8.69
C THR A 234 -46.32 8.08 8.15
N ALA A 235 -46.87 7.57 7.04
CA ALA A 235 -46.40 6.33 6.43
C ALA A 235 -44.93 6.48 5.98
N THR A 236 -44.05 5.62 6.50
CA THR A 236 -42.59 5.68 6.31
C THR A 236 -42.19 5.78 4.83
N ASN A 237 -42.79 4.96 3.96
CA ASN A 237 -42.46 4.98 2.53
C ASN A 237 -42.89 6.28 1.84
N ALA A 238 -44.02 6.87 2.23
CA ALA A 238 -44.46 8.15 1.68
C ALA A 238 -43.54 9.30 2.14
N LEU A 239 -43.09 9.26 3.40
CA LEU A 239 -42.11 10.21 3.92
C LEU A 239 -40.77 10.10 3.19
N LEU A 240 -40.24 8.88 3.04
CA LEU A 240 -38.98 8.63 2.35
C LEU A 240 -39.05 9.02 0.88
N ALA A 241 -40.11 8.65 0.18
CA ALA A 241 -40.31 9.03 -1.22
C ALA A 241 -40.25 10.54 -1.41
N ARG A 242 -40.89 11.31 -0.52
CA ARG A 242 -40.88 12.77 -0.57
C ARG A 242 -39.56 13.38 -0.16
N ALA A 243 -38.98 12.97 0.96
CA ALA A 243 -37.70 13.50 1.42
C ALA A 243 -36.60 13.21 0.40
N GLY A 244 -36.50 11.96 -0.08
CA GLY A 244 -35.51 11.52 -1.06
C GLY A 244 -35.65 12.21 -2.41
N ALA A 245 -36.86 12.27 -2.98
CA ALA A 245 -37.08 12.93 -4.27
C ALA A 245 -36.78 14.43 -4.23
N ARG A 246 -37.21 15.12 -3.16
CA ARG A 246 -36.97 16.57 -3.00
C ARG A 246 -35.48 16.86 -2.78
N PHE A 247 -34.79 16.02 -2.01
CA PHE A 247 -33.35 16.17 -1.80
C PHE A 247 -32.56 15.90 -3.09
N ALA A 248 -32.94 14.88 -3.88
CA ALA A 248 -32.32 14.61 -5.16
C ALA A 248 -32.48 15.77 -6.16
N LEU A 249 -33.69 16.33 -6.27
CA LEU A 249 -33.94 17.49 -7.12
C LEU A 249 -33.21 18.74 -6.62
N PHE A 250 -33.08 18.90 -5.30
CA PHE A 250 -32.28 19.96 -4.69
C PHE A 250 -30.78 19.82 -5.05
N LEU A 251 -30.21 18.62 -4.96
CA LEU A 251 -28.83 18.35 -5.38
C LEU A 251 -28.63 18.58 -6.88
N ALA A 252 -29.65 18.33 -7.70
CA ALA A 252 -29.60 18.52 -9.15
C ALA A 252 -29.87 19.97 -9.62
N ALA A 253 -30.12 20.91 -8.69
CA ALA A 253 -30.35 22.32 -9.00
C ALA A 253 -29.08 23.03 -9.54
N SER A 254 -29.15 24.32 -9.85
CA SER A 254 -28.36 25.11 -10.83
C SER A 254 -26.87 24.84 -11.10
N ASP A 255 -26.12 24.13 -10.26
CA ASP A 255 -24.70 23.75 -10.47
C ASP A 255 -24.39 22.26 -10.14
N GLY A 256 -25.42 21.44 -9.88
CA GLY A 256 -25.29 20.01 -9.58
C GLY A 256 -25.37 19.08 -10.80
N PRO A 257 -25.20 17.76 -10.61
CA PRO A 257 -25.21 16.77 -11.69
C PRO A 257 -26.57 16.70 -12.39
N GLU A 258 -26.55 16.41 -13.70
CA GLU A 258 -27.75 16.25 -14.53
C GLU A 258 -28.72 15.18 -14.00
N THR A 259 -28.13 14.16 -13.39
CA THR A 259 -28.83 13.02 -12.82
C THR A 259 -28.22 12.70 -11.46
N VAL A 260 -29.08 12.49 -10.47
CA VAL A 260 -28.72 12.07 -9.12
C VAL A 260 -29.12 10.61 -8.97
N MET A 261 -28.17 9.75 -8.63
CA MET A 261 -28.41 8.34 -8.39
C MET A 261 -28.69 8.11 -6.90
N LEU A 262 -29.86 7.59 -6.56
CA LEU A 262 -30.28 7.29 -5.19
C LEU A 262 -30.17 5.79 -4.95
N ARG A 263 -29.63 5.40 -3.80
CA ARG A 263 -29.72 4.03 -3.29
C ARG A 263 -30.75 3.97 -2.16
N LEU A 264 -31.70 3.03 -2.25
CA LEU A 264 -32.82 2.90 -1.32
C LEU A 264 -32.68 1.68 -0.41
N HIS A 265 -33.02 1.86 0.87
CA HIS A 265 -33.07 0.78 1.85
C HIS A 265 -34.40 0.80 2.63
N PRO A 266 -35.42 0.04 2.19
CA PRO A 266 -36.67 -0.14 2.92
C PRO A 266 -36.50 -1.17 4.06
N ASP A 267 -36.72 -0.74 5.31
CA ASP A 267 -36.79 -1.51 6.58
C ASP A 267 -35.48 -1.88 7.34
N ALA A 268 -35.42 -1.49 8.63
CA ALA A 268 -34.32 -1.61 9.64
C ALA A 268 -34.29 -3.00 10.35
N PRO A 269 -33.23 -3.49 11.05
CA PRO A 269 -32.23 -2.82 11.90
C PRO A 269 -30.79 -3.40 11.77
N THR A 270 -30.42 -3.86 10.58
CA THR A 270 -29.07 -4.31 10.24
C THR A 270 -28.60 -3.50 9.04
N PRO A 271 -27.32 -3.12 8.96
CA PRO A 271 -26.80 -2.51 7.77
C PRO A 271 -26.86 -3.56 6.66
N PRO A 272 -27.25 -3.14 5.47
CA PRO A 272 -27.49 -4.03 4.36
C PRO A 272 -26.15 -4.53 3.81
N SER A 273 -26.12 -5.81 3.38
CA SER A 273 -25.13 -6.22 2.40
C SER A 273 -25.30 -5.36 1.14
N ALA A 274 -24.22 -5.15 0.38
CA ALA A 274 -24.24 -4.38 -0.87
C ALA A 274 -25.23 -4.94 -1.92
N GLU A 275 -25.78 -6.14 -1.69
CA GLU A 275 -26.58 -6.96 -2.61
C GLU A 275 -28.12 -6.80 -2.42
N ALA A 276 -28.60 -5.91 -1.54
CA ALA A 276 -30.03 -5.84 -1.18
C ALA A 276 -30.73 -4.49 -1.43
N ALA A 277 -30.16 -3.59 -2.26
CA ALA A 277 -30.58 -2.18 -2.32
C ALA A 277 -31.02 -1.73 -3.73
N SER A 278 -32.26 -1.26 -3.87
CA SER A 278 -32.76 -0.71 -5.13
C SER A 278 -32.10 0.63 -5.45
N ARG A 279 -31.62 0.81 -6.69
CA ARG A 279 -31.08 2.09 -7.20
C ARG A 279 -32.11 2.81 -8.06
N ILE A 280 -32.19 4.14 -7.97
CA ILE A 280 -33.08 4.98 -8.77
C ILE A 280 -32.34 6.22 -9.25
N SER A 281 -32.42 6.47 -10.55
CA SER A 281 -31.94 7.68 -11.20
C SER A 281 -33.03 8.77 -11.21
N ILE A 282 -32.70 9.96 -10.66
CA ILE A 282 -33.56 11.15 -10.67
C ILE A 282 -32.87 12.24 -11.48
N SER A 283 -33.48 12.63 -12.60
CA SER A 283 -32.98 13.71 -13.46
C SER A 283 -33.49 15.07 -12.99
N ARG A 284 -32.66 16.12 -13.15
CA ARG A 284 -33.01 17.51 -12.82
C ARG A 284 -34.25 18.04 -13.56
N HIS A 285 -34.64 17.41 -14.65
CA HIS A 285 -35.80 17.77 -15.47
C HIS A 285 -37.11 17.11 -15.01
N GLN A 286 -37.06 16.17 -14.05
CA GLN A 286 -38.26 15.53 -13.52
C GLN A 286 -39.06 16.51 -12.65
N SER A 287 -40.39 16.47 -12.76
CA SER A 287 -41.23 17.17 -11.79
C SER A 287 -41.11 16.50 -10.41
N PRO A 288 -41.32 17.23 -9.32
CA PRO A 288 -41.26 16.62 -7.99
C PRO A 288 -42.22 15.43 -7.82
N GLU A 289 -43.40 15.48 -8.42
CA GLU A 289 -44.37 14.38 -8.39
C GLU A 289 -43.89 13.16 -9.18
N GLN A 290 -43.15 13.36 -10.27
CA GLN A 290 -42.54 12.28 -11.05
C GLN A 290 -41.39 11.62 -10.28
N ALA A 291 -40.53 12.42 -9.66
CA ALA A 291 -39.43 11.94 -8.82
C ALA A 291 -39.96 11.19 -7.59
N GLU A 292 -40.97 11.73 -6.89
CA GLU A 292 -41.62 11.07 -5.75
C GLU A 292 -42.20 9.70 -6.12
N LYS A 293 -42.87 9.61 -7.28
CA LYS A 293 -43.43 8.35 -7.77
C LYS A 293 -42.34 7.32 -8.11
N ALA A 294 -41.21 7.77 -8.67
CA ALA A 294 -40.07 6.90 -8.95
C ALA A 294 -39.49 6.34 -7.65
N VAL A 295 -39.22 7.19 -6.66
CA VAL A 295 -38.70 6.77 -5.34
C VAL A 295 -39.66 5.80 -4.65
N LEU A 296 -40.96 6.08 -4.66
CA LEU A 296 -41.96 5.19 -4.08
C LEU A 296 -41.98 3.82 -4.78
N ALA A 297 -41.89 3.80 -6.11
CA ALA A 297 -41.87 2.55 -6.88
C ALA A 297 -40.65 1.68 -6.56
N GLY A 298 -39.45 2.27 -6.40
CA GLY A 298 -38.27 1.48 -6.03
C GLY A 298 -38.16 1.17 -4.53
N LEU A 299 -38.92 1.83 -3.66
CA LEU A 299 -39.13 1.35 -2.28
C LEU A 299 -40.03 0.10 -2.26
N GLU A 300 -40.91 -0.06 -3.25
CA GLU A 300 -41.84 -1.20 -3.38
C GLU A 300 -41.28 -2.35 -4.25
N GLN A 301 -40.33 -2.07 -5.14
CA GLN A 301 -39.72 -3.04 -6.06
C GLN A 301 -38.25 -3.29 -5.70
N ARG A 302 -37.85 -4.56 -5.57
CA ARG A 302 -36.43 -4.96 -5.52
C ARG A 302 -35.91 -5.11 -6.94
N ASN A 303 -34.99 -4.25 -7.37
CA ASN A 303 -34.29 -4.40 -8.64
C ASN A 303 -32.80 -4.16 -8.45
N ASP A 304 -31.99 -5.17 -8.76
CA ASP A 304 -30.54 -5.08 -8.89
C ASP A 304 -30.20 -4.77 -10.34
N ASN A 305 -30.16 -3.50 -10.71
CA ASN A 305 -29.51 -3.08 -11.95
C ASN A 305 -29.15 -1.60 -11.87
N ASP A 306 -27.86 -1.34 -11.67
CA ASP A 306 -27.08 -0.24 -12.27
C ASP A 306 -25.67 -0.24 -11.63
N ASP A 307 -24.63 -0.22 -12.46
CA ASP A 307 -23.21 -0.22 -12.06
C ASP A 307 -22.69 1.18 -11.68
N GLU A 308 -23.50 2.23 -11.80
CA GLU A 308 -23.09 3.59 -11.40
C GLU A 308 -23.09 3.79 -9.87
N PRO A 309 -22.11 4.53 -9.32
CA PRO A 309 -22.07 4.86 -7.90
C PRO A 309 -23.22 5.80 -7.51
N ALA A 310 -23.86 5.53 -6.37
CA ALA A 310 -24.96 6.36 -5.88
C ALA A 310 -24.44 7.73 -5.39
N THR A 311 -25.13 8.81 -5.76
CA THR A 311 -24.88 10.18 -5.29
C THR A 311 -25.23 10.32 -3.81
N PHE A 312 -26.33 9.69 -3.36
CA PHE A 312 -26.63 9.57 -1.94
C PHE A 312 -27.48 8.34 -1.63
N THR A 313 -27.47 7.94 -0.36
CA THR A 313 -28.22 6.80 0.17
C THR A 313 -29.40 7.28 1.02
N LEU A 314 -30.58 6.68 0.84
CA LEU A 314 -31.81 7.01 1.55
C LEU A 314 -32.22 5.91 2.53
N HIS A 315 -32.44 6.27 3.80
CA HIS A 315 -32.81 5.35 4.87
C HIS A 315 -34.04 5.81 5.68
N ALA A 316 -34.83 4.84 6.15
CA ALA A 316 -35.78 5.07 7.24
C ALA A 316 -35.03 5.33 8.56
N LEU A 317 -35.41 6.37 9.33
CA LEU A 317 -34.99 6.46 10.73
C LEU A 317 -35.64 5.33 11.53
N ALA A 318 -34.83 4.54 12.23
CA ALA A 318 -35.32 3.36 12.95
C ALA A 318 -36.17 3.76 14.18
N ALA A 319 -37.04 2.84 14.60
CA ALA A 319 -37.69 2.93 15.91
C ALA A 319 -36.62 2.90 17.03
N PRO A 320 -36.90 3.48 18.22
CA PRO A 320 -35.97 3.41 19.35
C PRO A 320 -35.62 1.95 19.64
N VAL A 321 -34.33 1.65 19.82
CA VAL A 321 -33.89 0.29 20.14
C VAL A 321 -34.46 -0.08 21.51
N GLN A 322 -35.22 -1.17 21.57
CA GLN A 322 -35.64 -1.70 22.86
C GLN A 322 -34.47 -2.45 23.50
N PRO A 323 -34.29 -2.33 24.83
CA PRO A 323 -33.25 -3.08 25.53
C PRO A 323 -33.45 -4.58 25.31
N VAL A 324 -32.38 -5.27 24.93
CA VAL A 324 -32.38 -6.73 24.77
C VAL A 324 -32.22 -7.33 26.16
N SER A 325 -33.24 -8.06 26.62
CA SER A 325 -33.22 -8.73 27.93
C SER A 325 -33.14 -10.23 27.72
N GLU A 326 -32.01 -10.83 28.08
CA GLU A 326 -31.77 -12.26 27.97
C GLU A 326 -31.12 -12.78 29.25
N HIS A 327 -31.68 -13.84 29.84
CA HIS A 327 -31.06 -14.59 30.95
C HIS A 327 -30.61 -13.73 32.16
N GLY A 328 -31.32 -12.63 32.44
CA GLY A 328 -31.02 -11.73 33.56
C GLY A 328 -29.99 -10.63 33.26
N LEU A 329 -29.43 -10.59 32.05
CA LEU A 329 -28.68 -9.43 31.54
C LEU A 329 -29.61 -8.55 30.70
N GLN A 330 -29.56 -7.26 30.97
CA GLN A 330 -30.21 -6.24 30.13
C GLN A 330 -29.12 -5.49 29.37
N PHE A 331 -29.12 -5.64 28.05
CA PHE A 331 -28.25 -4.92 27.14
C PHE A 331 -29.04 -3.76 26.55
N GLU A 332 -28.74 -2.54 27.00
CA GLU A 332 -29.21 -1.32 26.36
C GLU A 332 -28.13 -0.85 25.37
N PRO A 333 -28.34 -0.91 24.05
CA PRO A 333 -27.32 -0.54 23.08
C PRO A 333 -26.91 0.93 23.20
N LEU A 334 -25.61 1.19 23.27
CA LEU A 334 -25.03 2.52 23.16
C LEU A 334 -24.77 2.83 21.69
N LEU A 335 -25.41 3.88 21.23
CA LEU A 335 -25.38 4.32 19.85
C LEU A 335 -24.13 5.18 19.60
N LEU A 336 -23.09 4.55 19.04
CA LEU A 336 -21.83 5.21 18.70
C LEU A 336 -21.69 5.39 17.18
N PRO A 337 -21.06 6.49 16.72
CA PRO A 337 -20.76 6.66 15.30
C PRO A 337 -19.72 5.65 14.82
N SER A 338 -19.96 5.08 13.64
CA SER A 338 -18.98 4.23 12.95
C SER A 338 -17.85 5.07 12.39
N LEU A 339 -16.62 4.56 12.46
CA LEU A 339 -15.48 5.12 11.74
C LEU A 339 -15.43 4.67 10.26
N GLN A 340 -16.23 3.69 9.86
CA GLN A 340 -16.45 3.38 8.45
C GLN A 340 -17.39 4.40 7.83
N SER A 341 -16.88 5.26 6.96
CA SER A 341 -17.70 6.12 6.11
C SER A 341 -18.17 5.35 4.87
N GLY A 342 -19.47 5.40 4.56
CA GLY A 342 -19.94 5.09 3.21
C GLY A 342 -19.46 6.15 2.21
N LEU A 343 -19.34 5.79 0.94
CA LEU A 343 -19.11 6.74 -0.15
C LEU A 343 -20.31 7.69 -0.27
N GLY A 344 -20.08 9.02 -0.25
CA GLY A 344 -21.08 10.05 -0.58
C GLY A 344 -21.89 10.59 0.60
N LEU A 345 -23.18 10.89 0.35
CA LEU A 345 -24.13 11.45 1.30
C LEU A 345 -25.13 10.39 1.78
N THR A 346 -25.57 10.45 3.04
CA THR A 346 -26.66 9.61 3.55
C THR A 346 -27.75 10.48 4.17
N LEU A 347 -28.98 10.38 3.64
CA LEU A 347 -30.17 11.06 4.15
C LEU A 347 -31.08 10.04 4.82
N ALA A 348 -31.49 10.33 6.06
CA ALA A 348 -32.48 9.55 6.78
C ALA A 348 -33.69 10.40 7.17
N ALA A 349 -34.88 9.80 7.13
CA ALA A 349 -36.12 10.49 7.48
C ALA A 349 -37.06 9.60 8.32
N GLY A 350 -37.77 10.20 9.29
CA GLY A 350 -38.76 9.50 10.11
C GLY A 350 -39.67 10.42 10.93
N PRO A 351 -40.84 9.94 11.41
CA PRO A 351 -41.81 10.76 12.15
C PRO A 351 -41.47 10.90 13.64
N THR A 352 -41.31 12.10 14.17
CA THR A 352 -41.06 12.35 15.61
C THR A 352 -42.24 11.93 16.49
N ALA A 353 -42.03 11.80 17.81
CA ALA A 353 -43.11 11.53 18.77
C ALA A 353 -44.18 12.64 18.82
N ALA A 354 -43.84 13.86 18.39
CA ALA A 354 -44.72 15.02 18.36
C ALA A 354 -45.56 15.12 17.07
N GLY A 355 -45.34 14.25 16.08
CA GLY A 355 -46.02 14.27 14.78
C GLY A 355 -45.31 15.09 13.69
N ASP A 356 -44.23 15.78 14.03
CA ASP A 356 -43.30 16.42 13.08
C ASP A 356 -42.40 15.37 12.39
N ILE A 357 -41.63 15.76 11.38
CA ILE A 357 -40.67 14.89 10.69
C ILE A 357 -39.24 15.24 11.14
N ARG A 358 -38.38 14.23 11.32
CA ARG A 358 -36.94 14.41 11.50
C ARG A 358 -36.23 14.04 10.22
N LEU A 359 -35.30 14.89 9.78
CA LEU A 359 -34.33 14.61 8.73
C LEU A 359 -32.93 14.59 9.33
N GLU A 360 -32.12 13.60 8.96
CA GLU A 360 -30.71 13.49 9.35
C GLU A 360 -29.85 13.33 8.09
N LEU A 361 -28.86 14.21 7.91
CA LEU A 361 -27.96 14.19 6.77
C LEU A 361 -26.53 13.95 7.22
N THR A 362 -25.85 13.08 6.48
CA THR A 362 -24.52 12.59 6.83
C THR A 362 -23.56 12.73 5.67
N GLY A 363 -22.39 13.32 5.92
CA GLY A 363 -21.28 13.35 4.98
C GLY A 363 -20.26 12.26 5.27
N GLY A 364 -19.75 11.62 4.21
CA GLY A 364 -18.57 10.76 4.27
C GLY A 364 -17.25 11.55 4.44
N LYS A 365 -16.12 10.83 4.49
CA LYS A 365 -14.77 11.37 4.77
C LYS A 365 -14.35 12.55 3.88
N GLU A 366 -14.84 12.58 2.64
CA GLU A 366 -14.58 13.64 1.65
C GLU A 366 -15.30 14.97 1.92
N MET A 367 -16.28 14.99 2.82
CA MET A 367 -17.09 16.18 3.10
C MET A 367 -16.71 16.81 4.44
N SER A 368 -16.36 18.09 4.41
CA SER A 368 -16.13 18.83 5.66
C SER A 368 -17.40 18.85 6.54
N PRO A 369 -17.27 18.78 7.88
CA PRO A 369 -18.42 18.81 8.79
C PRO A 369 -19.34 20.03 8.59
N HIS A 370 -18.74 21.16 8.18
CA HIS A 370 -19.44 22.39 7.88
C HIS A 370 -20.25 22.31 6.58
N ALA A 371 -19.73 21.60 5.57
CA ALA A 371 -20.43 21.40 4.30
C ALA A 371 -21.70 20.56 4.47
N THR A 372 -21.68 19.51 5.30
CA THR A 372 -22.87 18.68 5.56
C THR A 372 -23.96 19.47 6.30
N ALA A 373 -23.58 20.24 7.33
CA ALA A 373 -24.52 21.10 8.06
C ALA A 373 -25.15 22.14 7.13
N PHE A 374 -24.32 22.82 6.35
CA PHE A 374 -24.73 23.84 5.40
C PHE A 374 -25.66 23.26 4.33
N LEU A 375 -25.36 22.08 3.81
CA LEU A 375 -26.19 21.42 2.79
C LEU A 375 -27.59 21.07 3.34
N LEU A 376 -27.67 20.59 4.58
CA LEU A 376 -28.95 20.33 5.25
C LEU A 376 -29.73 21.64 5.49
N GLU A 377 -29.07 22.68 5.99
CA GLU A 377 -29.68 24.00 6.20
C GLU A 377 -30.25 24.59 4.91
N ARG A 378 -29.49 24.48 3.80
CA ARG A 378 -29.94 24.94 2.48
C ARG A 378 -31.09 24.11 1.93
N PHE A 379 -31.08 22.79 2.16
CA PHE A 379 -32.22 21.96 1.79
C PHE A 379 -33.48 22.34 2.55
N VAL A 380 -33.38 22.61 3.86
CA VAL A 380 -34.51 23.10 4.67
C VAL A 380 -35.01 24.44 4.14
N SER A 381 -34.12 25.39 3.88
CA SER A 381 -34.48 26.70 3.32
C SER A 381 -35.15 26.58 1.95
N HIS A 382 -34.73 25.61 1.13
CA HIS A 382 -35.35 25.28 -0.14
C HIS A 382 -36.79 24.76 0.04
N LEU A 383 -37.03 23.89 1.03
CA LEU A 383 -38.38 23.41 1.36
C LEU A 383 -39.30 24.53 1.87
N GLU A 384 -38.75 25.55 2.51
CA GLU A 384 -39.47 26.74 3.00
C GLU A 384 -39.75 27.80 1.92
N GLY A 385 -39.25 27.59 0.69
CA GLY A 385 -39.47 28.49 -0.45
C GLY A 385 -38.40 29.57 -0.67
N GLY A 386 -37.23 29.45 -0.05
CA GLY A 386 -36.08 30.30 -0.32
C GLY A 386 -35.44 30.03 -1.69
N ALA A 387 -35.48 31.00 -2.60
CA ALA A 387 -34.91 30.90 -3.94
C ALA A 387 -33.80 31.95 -4.12
N ASP A 388 -32.61 31.68 -3.58
CA ASP A 388 -31.40 32.42 -4.01
C ASP A 388 -30.14 31.57 -3.82
N PHE A 389 -29.57 31.11 -4.95
CA PHE A 389 -28.33 30.34 -5.00
C PHE A 389 -27.13 31.22 -5.41
N SER A 390 -27.29 32.54 -5.53
CA SER A 390 -26.30 33.42 -6.16
C SER A 390 -25.20 34.00 -5.25
N ALA A 391 -25.17 33.65 -3.96
CA ALA A 391 -24.19 34.20 -3.01
C ALA A 391 -23.36 33.11 -2.31
N ILE A 392 -22.42 32.52 -3.04
CA ILE A 392 -21.37 31.65 -2.47
C ILE A 392 -20.04 32.40 -2.53
N VAL A 393 -19.70 33.11 -1.44
CA VAL A 393 -18.32 33.40 -1.04
C VAL A 393 -18.23 33.04 0.45
N PRO A 394 -17.33 32.14 0.88
CA PRO A 394 -17.17 31.82 2.29
C PRO A 394 -16.69 33.05 3.07
N GLN A 395 -17.53 33.58 3.95
CA GLN A 395 -17.11 34.53 4.98
C GLN A 395 -16.45 33.75 6.13
N ASN A 396 -15.19 33.36 5.92
CA ASN A 396 -14.17 33.22 6.97
C ASN A 396 -12.78 33.19 6.33
N ALA A 397 -12.47 34.25 5.58
CA ALA A 397 -11.11 34.72 5.37
C ALA A 397 -11.11 36.21 5.70
N SER A 398 -11.10 36.55 6.99
CA SER A 398 -10.73 37.91 7.42
C SER A 398 -9.31 37.89 7.97
N ALA A 399 -8.35 37.59 7.10
CA ALA A 399 -7.09 38.30 7.20
C ALA A 399 -7.42 39.79 7.03
N THR A 400 -7.02 40.61 7.99
CA THR A 400 -7.30 42.05 7.96
C THR A 400 -6.67 42.67 6.70
N PRO A 401 -7.29 43.66 6.06
CA PRO A 401 -6.76 44.31 4.85
C PRO A 401 -5.37 44.94 5.02
N GLU A 402 -4.88 45.08 6.26
CA GLU A 402 -3.51 45.52 6.58
C GLU A 402 -2.46 44.40 6.58
N GLN A 403 -2.84 43.12 6.70
CA GLN A 403 -1.93 41.97 6.56
C GLN A 403 -1.75 41.56 5.09
N ALA A 404 -2.78 41.73 4.24
CA ALA A 404 -2.68 41.52 2.79
C ALA A 404 -1.70 42.49 2.10
N ALA A 405 -1.56 43.72 2.62
CA ALA A 405 -0.62 44.70 2.08
C ALA A 405 0.84 44.42 2.44
N ARG A 406 1.13 43.56 3.43
CA ARG A 406 2.51 43.14 3.78
C ARG A 406 2.94 41.84 3.12
N LEU A 407 2.00 41.09 2.55
CA LEU A 407 2.26 39.88 1.76
C LEU A 407 2.35 40.15 0.24
N SER A 408 2.20 41.41 -0.20
CA SER A 408 2.21 41.80 -1.62
C SER A 408 3.61 42.16 -2.16
N THR A 409 4.68 41.81 -1.45
CA THR A 409 6.07 41.92 -1.95
C THR A 409 6.69 40.54 -2.08
N GLY A 410 6.25 39.77 -3.09
CA GLY A 410 6.80 38.45 -3.39
C GLY A 410 5.99 37.64 -4.41
N LEU A 411 5.56 38.25 -5.53
CA LEU A 411 4.76 37.58 -6.58
C LEU A 411 5.61 36.66 -7.47
N GLY A 412 6.23 35.63 -6.89
CA GLY A 412 7.07 34.65 -7.60
C GLY A 412 6.89 33.17 -7.19
N ASP A 413 6.46 32.84 -5.97
CA ASP A 413 6.63 31.49 -5.40
C ASP A 413 5.39 30.55 -5.41
N ASP A 414 4.16 31.06 -5.49
CA ASP A 414 2.95 30.24 -5.27
C ASP A 414 2.66 29.25 -6.42
N ALA A 415 2.92 29.68 -7.68
CA ALA A 415 2.72 28.83 -8.86
C ALA A 415 3.75 27.69 -8.95
N THR A 416 5.02 27.97 -8.62
CA THR A 416 6.09 26.96 -8.59
C THR A 416 5.84 25.94 -7.48
N THR A 417 5.38 26.40 -6.31
CA THR A 417 4.98 25.54 -5.20
C THR A 417 3.87 24.58 -5.61
N ALA A 418 2.82 25.06 -6.29
CA ALA A 418 1.73 24.22 -6.77
C ALA A 418 2.21 23.15 -7.77
N THR A 419 3.10 23.50 -8.71
CA THR A 419 3.66 22.54 -9.67
C THR A 419 4.51 21.47 -9.00
N ILE A 420 5.40 21.85 -8.08
CA ILE A 420 6.22 20.89 -7.31
C ILE A 420 5.31 19.97 -6.49
N LEU A 421 4.27 20.52 -5.86
CA LEU A 421 3.32 19.74 -5.07
C LEU A 421 2.56 18.72 -5.92
N THR A 422 2.13 19.08 -7.13
CA THR A 422 1.49 18.13 -8.05
C THR A 422 2.43 16.97 -8.40
N GLU A 423 3.69 17.26 -8.73
CA GLU A 423 4.68 16.22 -9.03
C GLU A 423 4.97 15.33 -7.81
N PHE A 424 5.00 15.88 -6.60
CA PHE A 424 5.12 15.12 -5.34
C PHE A 424 3.93 14.17 -5.16
N ARG A 425 2.70 14.69 -5.26
CA ARG A 425 1.46 13.91 -5.07
C ARG A 425 1.38 12.75 -6.06
N GLU A 426 1.70 12.99 -7.33
CA GLU A 426 1.70 11.96 -8.37
C GLU A 426 2.78 10.90 -8.11
N ALA A 427 4.01 11.33 -7.84
CA ALA A 427 5.13 10.41 -7.72
C ALA A 427 5.09 9.57 -6.44
N LEU A 428 4.49 10.10 -5.37
CA LEU A 428 4.29 9.41 -4.09
C LEU A 428 2.94 8.70 -3.99
N ALA A 429 2.07 8.84 -4.99
CA ALA A 429 0.67 8.38 -4.95
C ALA A 429 -0.09 8.88 -3.71
N SER A 430 0.15 10.13 -3.30
CA SER A 430 -0.47 10.74 -2.12
C SER A 430 -1.20 12.04 -2.50
N PRO A 431 -2.50 11.97 -2.88
CA PRO A 431 -3.24 13.14 -3.37
C PRO A 431 -3.47 14.21 -2.29
N ASP A 432 -3.46 13.82 -1.01
CA ASP A 432 -3.76 14.68 0.13
C ASP A 432 -2.55 15.48 0.66
N MET A 433 -1.34 15.21 0.16
CA MET A 433 -0.12 15.87 0.60
C MET A 433 -0.24 17.40 0.46
N GLY A 434 0.05 18.16 1.51
CA GLY A 434 0.07 19.61 1.56
C GLY A 434 1.40 20.23 1.10
N PRO A 435 1.44 21.56 0.85
CA PRO A 435 2.65 22.24 0.40
C PRO A 435 3.79 22.25 1.43
N ASP A 436 3.47 22.15 2.73
CA ASP A 436 4.40 22.14 3.85
C ASP A 436 4.71 20.72 4.36
N ASP A 437 4.16 19.70 3.71
CA ASP A 437 4.42 18.30 4.08
C ASP A 437 5.79 17.86 3.58
N ASP A 438 6.50 17.09 4.40
CA ASP A 438 7.83 16.59 4.11
C ASP A 438 7.77 15.41 3.13
N PHE A 439 8.45 15.54 2.00
CA PHE A 439 8.56 14.51 0.96
C PHE A 439 8.94 13.12 1.49
N PHE A 440 9.85 13.06 2.46
CA PHE A 440 10.35 11.79 3.02
C PHE A 440 9.36 11.18 4.02
N ASP A 441 8.52 11.99 4.66
CA ASP A 441 7.44 11.51 5.54
C ASP A 441 6.33 10.80 4.74
N PHE A 442 6.24 11.04 3.43
CA PHE A 442 5.29 10.36 2.52
C PHE A 442 5.91 9.20 1.70
N GLY A 443 7.14 8.79 2.05
CA GLY A 443 7.81 7.65 1.41
C GLY A 443 8.68 8.05 0.22
N GLY A 444 9.02 9.33 0.10
CA GLY A 444 9.99 9.80 -0.87
C GLY A 444 11.39 9.27 -0.60
N HIS A 445 12.10 8.91 -1.66
CA HIS A 445 13.50 8.51 -1.62
C HIS A 445 14.25 9.04 -2.85
N SER A 446 15.56 8.84 -2.91
CA SER A 446 16.46 9.38 -3.95
C SER A 446 16.01 9.10 -5.38
N LEU A 447 15.38 7.95 -5.62
CA LEU A 447 14.87 7.56 -6.95
C LEU A 447 13.68 8.43 -7.37
N ILE A 448 12.68 8.54 -6.48
CA ILE A 448 11.49 9.39 -6.68
C ILE A 448 11.92 10.85 -6.80
N ALA A 449 12.87 11.30 -5.98
CA ALA A 449 13.43 12.65 -6.04
C ALA A 449 14.06 12.94 -7.41
N THR A 450 14.88 12.02 -7.94
CA THR A 450 15.49 12.15 -9.27
C THR A 450 14.41 12.24 -10.36
N ARG A 451 13.36 11.41 -10.27
CA ARG A 451 12.22 11.44 -11.19
C ARG A 451 11.54 12.80 -11.20
N ILE A 452 11.19 13.31 -10.02
CA ILE A 452 10.49 14.58 -9.86
C ILE A 452 11.34 15.72 -10.40
N ILE A 453 12.62 15.79 -10.04
CA ILE A 453 13.54 16.84 -10.52
C ILE A 453 13.63 16.82 -12.04
N GLY A 454 13.79 15.65 -12.65
CA GLY A 454 13.86 15.55 -14.11
C GLY A 454 12.54 15.89 -14.81
N ARG A 455 11.38 15.50 -14.24
CA ARG A 455 10.04 15.88 -14.74
C ARG A 455 9.78 17.38 -14.61
N LEU A 456 10.16 17.98 -13.48
CA LEU A 456 10.11 19.42 -13.25
C LEU A 456 10.95 20.17 -14.28
N LEU A 457 12.14 19.67 -14.60
CA LEU A 457 12.98 20.25 -15.63
C LEU A 457 12.38 20.06 -17.04
N SER A 458 11.95 18.86 -17.42
CA SER A 458 11.52 18.53 -18.78
C SER A 458 10.14 19.08 -19.14
N ASN A 459 9.19 19.03 -18.20
CA ASN A 459 7.78 19.33 -18.47
C ASN A 459 7.44 20.77 -18.07
N HIS A 460 8.13 21.31 -17.06
CA HIS A 460 7.79 22.59 -16.44
C HIS A 460 8.90 23.65 -16.53
N GLY A 461 10.11 23.28 -17.00
CA GLY A 461 11.27 24.18 -17.09
C GLY A 461 11.78 24.65 -15.72
N ILE A 462 11.53 23.85 -14.68
CA ILE A 462 11.92 24.12 -13.30
C ILE A 462 13.21 23.34 -13.01
N GLU A 463 14.31 24.05 -12.85
CA GLU A 463 15.61 23.47 -12.49
C GLU A 463 15.77 23.46 -10.96
N LEU A 464 16.14 22.30 -10.43
CA LEU A 464 16.40 22.06 -9.01
C LEU A 464 17.67 21.22 -8.89
N ARG A 465 18.51 21.54 -7.90
CA ARG A 465 19.65 20.67 -7.59
C ARG A 465 19.16 19.53 -6.72
N PHE A 466 19.74 18.34 -6.91
CA PHE A 466 19.39 17.16 -6.14
C PHE A 466 19.46 17.39 -4.61
N ASN A 467 20.49 18.10 -4.16
CA ASN A 467 20.69 18.42 -2.74
C ASN A 467 19.62 19.38 -2.16
N ASP A 468 18.94 20.16 -3.00
CA ASP A 468 17.93 21.10 -2.54
C ASP A 468 16.73 20.35 -1.96
N LEU A 469 16.33 19.22 -2.56
CA LEU A 469 15.19 18.41 -2.09
C LEU A 469 15.43 17.77 -0.72
N PHE A 470 16.67 17.43 -0.37
CA PHE A 470 17.01 16.92 0.97
C PHE A 470 17.12 18.03 2.02
N SER A 471 17.50 19.22 1.61
CA SER A 471 17.67 20.37 2.51
C SER A 471 16.37 21.12 2.73
N TYR A 472 15.47 21.06 1.76
CA TYR A 472 14.19 21.75 1.70
C TYR A 472 13.10 20.76 1.24
N PRO A 473 12.70 19.80 2.11
CA PRO A 473 11.92 18.63 1.72
C PRO A 473 10.43 18.89 1.48
N THR A 474 9.96 20.13 1.61
CA THR A 474 8.55 20.49 1.38
C THR A 474 8.40 21.20 0.04
N ALA A 475 7.25 21.08 -0.62
CA ALA A 475 7.03 21.73 -1.91
C ALA A 475 7.21 23.26 -1.81
N ALA A 476 6.74 23.87 -0.70
CA ALA A 476 6.89 25.30 -0.44
C ALA A 476 8.36 25.70 -0.22
N ALA A 477 9.13 24.92 0.55
CA ALA A 477 10.53 25.23 0.80
C ALA A 477 11.38 24.99 -0.46
N LEU A 478 11.11 23.92 -1.21
CA LEU A 478 11.83 23.57 -2.43
C LEU A 478 11.61 24.60 -3.54
N ALA A 479 10.40 25.16 -3.65
CA ALA A 479 10.08 26.22 -4.59
C ALA A 479 11.01 27.45 -4.44
N THR A 480 11.47 27.75 -3.22
CA THR A 480 12.41 28.86 -2.98
C THR A 480 13.81 28.63 -3.57
N GLN A 481 14.16 27.39 -3.89
CA GLN A 481 15.43 27.01 -4.51
C GLN A 481 15.30 26.81 -6.03
N ALA A 482 14.07 26.78 -6.55
CA ALA A 482 13.78 26.53 -7.94
C ALA A 482 14.26 27.67 -8.84
N THR A 483 14.99 27.35 -9.90
CA THR A 483 15.29 28.29 -10.97
C THR A 483 14.40 28.01 -12.17
N ARG A 484 13.59 28.99 -12.58
CA ARG A 484 12.73 28.85 -13.77
C ARG A 484 13.50 29.27 -15.02
N LEU A 485 13.69 28.33 -15.94
CA LEU A 485 14.30 28.61 -17.23
C LEU A 485 13.25 29.26 -18.15
N GLU A 486 13.58 30.42 -18.75
CA GLU A 486 12.72 31.06 -19.76
C GLU A 486 12.66 30.18 -21.01
N THR A 487 11.63 29.34 -21.09
CA THR A 487 11.20 28.54 -22.26
C THR A 487 12.33 28.07 -23.18
N ALA A 488 13.01 27.00 -22.81
CA ALA A 488 13.38 26.02 -23.82
C ALA A 488 12.11 25.24 -24.15
N ALA A 489 11.66 25.26 -25.41
CA ALA A 489 10.63 24.36 -25.89
C ALA A 489 10.96 22.93 -25.43
N PRO A 490 9.96 22.10 -25.07
CA PRO A 490 10.22 20.80 -24.51
C PRO A 490 11.15 20.06 -25.47
N ALA A 491 12.31 19.64 -24.98
CA ALA A 491 13.16 18.70 -25.69
C ALA A 491 12.42 17.36 -25.69
N HIS A 492 11.31 17.29 -26.42
CA HIS A 492 10.90 16.03 -27.00
C HIS A 492 12.13 15.62 -27.78
N ALA A 493 12.80 14.56 -27.34
CA ALA A 493 13.62 13.79 -28.24
C ALA A 493 12.69 13.48 -29.42
N GLN A 494 12.76 14.30 -30.47
CA GLN A 494 12.22 13.91 -31.76
C GLN A 494 13.02 12.66 -32.07
N ALA A 495 12.42 11.52 -31.78
CA ALA A 495 12.91 10.25 -32.26
C ALA A 495 12.98 10.43 -33.77
N THR A 496 14.17 10.73 -34.27
CA THR A 496 14.48 10.47 -35.65
C THR A 496 14.29 8.97 -35.75
N GLU A 497 13.16 8.53 -36.30
CA GLU A 497 12.96 7.16 -36.76
C GLU A 497 14.00 6.91 -37.86
N THR A 498 15.26 6.78 -37.48
CA THR A 498 16.24 6.05 -38.27
C THR A 498 15.71 4.64 -38.25
N GLY A 499 14.92 4.26 -39.26
CA GLY A 499 14.23 2.97 -39.38
C GLY A 499 15.12 1.72 -39.39
N SER A 500 16.36 1.81 -38.89
CA SER A 500 17.20 0.68 -38.55
C SER A 500 16.62 -0.03 -37.33
N LEU A 501 16.31 -1.31 -37.51
CA LEU A 501 15.94 -2.24 -36.44
C LEU A 501 17.17 -2.81 -35.71
N THR A 502 18.37 -2.32 -36.03
CA THR A 502 19.63 -2.69 -35.38
C THR A 502 20.19 -1.48 -34.63
N ALA A 503 20.70 -1.71 -33.42
CA ALA A 503 21.35 -0.69 -32.59
C ALA A 503 22.52 -1.28 -31.79
N PRO A 504 23.51 -0.49 -31.37
CA PRO A 504 24.52 -0.95 -30.42
C PRO A 504 23.90 -1.14 -29.02
N LEU A 505 24.61 -1.81 -28.11
CA LEU A 505 24.25 -1.84 -26.69
C LEU A 505 24.60 -0.50 -26.02
N SER A 506 23.84 -0.12 -24.98
CA SER A 506 24.27 0.95 -24.07
C SER A 506 25.50 0.53 -23.27
N LEU A 507 26.17 1.47 -22.59
CA LEU A 507 27.30 1.16 -21.70
C LEU A 507 26.89 0.16 -20.61
N ALA A 508 25.73 0.37 -19.98
CA ALA A 508 25.17 -0.52 -18.97
C ALA A 508 24.90 -1.93 -19.54
N GLN A 509 24.20 -2.02 -20.68
CA GLN A 509 23.94 -3.31 -21.33
C GLN A 509 25.24 -4.03 -21.72
N MET A 510 26.25 -3.30 -22.21
CA MET A 510 27.54 -3.89 -22.56
C MET A 510 28.27 -4.42 -21.33
N SER A 511 28.28 -3.66 -20.22
CA SER A 511 28.83 -4.13 -18.94
C SER A 511 28.13 -5.39 -18.45
N LEU A 512 26.79 -5.43 -18.49
CA LEU A 512 26.00 -6.61 -18.13
C LEU A 512 26.31 -7.78 -19.08
N TRP A 513 26.43 -7.55 -20.39
CA TRP A 513 26.75 -8.60 -21.35
C TRP A 513 28.12 -9.23 -21.09
N LYS A 514 29.14 -8.42 -20.77
CA LYS A 514 30.46 -8.95 -20.39
C LYS A 514 30.38 -9.84 -19.15
N ALA A 515 29.61 -9.42 -18.14
CA ALA A 515 29.38 -10.22 -16.95
C ALA A 515 28.62 -11.52 -17.30
N TYR A 516 27.55 -11.43 -18.10
CA TYR A 516 26.78 -12.57 -18.59
C TYR A 516 27.65 -13.60 -19.31
N ALA A 517 28.54 -13.15 -20.20
CA ALA A 517 29.52 -13.99 -20.87
C ALA A 517 30.54 -14.61 -19.89
N ALA A 518 31.03 -13.85 -18.90
CA ALA A 518 31.97 -14.34 -17.90
C ALA A 518 31.37 -15.46 -17.02
N PHE A 519 30.06 -15.42 -16.78
CA PHE A 519 29.31 -16.46 -16.08
C PHE A 519 28.72 -17.53 -17.02
N GLY A 520 29.23 -17.65 -18.25
CA GLY A 520 28.89 -18.73 -19.16
C GLY A 520 27.45 -18.70 -19.68
N PHE A 521 26.85 -17.52 -19.75
CA PHE A 521 25.47 -17.32 -20.23
C PHE A 521 24.42 -18.07 -19.39
N GLY A 522 24.59 -18.07 -18.06
CA GLY A 522 23.66 -18.70 -17.11
C GLY A 522 22.46 -17.83 -16.69
N ASP A 523 21.54 -18.41 -15.93
CA ASP A 523 20.29 -17.78 -15.43
C ASP A 523 20.49 -16.73 -14.33
N ILE A 524 21.73 -16.42 -13.95
CA ILE A 524 22.06 -15.53 -12.83
C ILE A 524 21.63 -14.06 -13.04
N PHE A 525 21.35 -13.66 -14.28
CA PHE A 525 20.84 -12.34 -14.63
C PHE A 525 19.36 -12.37 -15.03
N ASN A 526 18.66 -13.44 -14.68
CA ASN A 526 17.21 -13.45 -14.74
C ASN A 526 16.63 -12.68 -13.55
N ILE A 527 15.45 -12.10 -13.77
CA ILE A 527 14.61 -11.50 -12.75
C ILE A 527 13.29 -12.30 -12.70
N PRO A 528 13.22 -13.36 -11.86
CA PRO A 528 12.03 -14.19 -11.74
C PRO A 528 11.04 -13.58 -10.75
N PHE A 529 10.00 -12.91 -11.25
CA PHE A 529 8.84 -12.55 -10.42
C PHE A 529 7.77 -13.64 -10.48
N ALA A 530 6.96 -13.72 -9.43
CA ALA A 530 5.75 -14.53 -9.43
C ALA A 530 4.61 -13.76 -8.76
N LEU A 531 3.43 -13.77 -9.38
CA LEU A 531 2.23 -13.09 -8.86
C LEU A 531 1.12 -14.12 -8.58
N ASP A 532 0.65 -14.19 -7.33
CA ASP A 532 -0.54 -14.96 -6.92
C ASP A 532 -1.78 -14.09 -7.09
N PHE A 533 -2.71 -14.49 -7.96
CA PHE A 533 -3.98 -13.80 -8.16
C PHE A 533 -5.05 -14.35 -7.21
N LEU A 534 -5.60 -13.47 -6.36
CA LEU A 534 -6.61 -13.83 -5.37
C LEU A 534 -8.02 -13.97 -5.95
N GLY A 535 -8.19 -13.58 -7.22
CA GLY A 535 -9.40 -13.76 -8.01
C GLY A 535 -9.07 -14.21 -9.43
N PRO A 536 -10.09 -14.60 -10.22
CA PRO A 536 -9.89 -14.99 -11.61
C PRO A 536 -9.39 -13.80 -12.43
N VAL A 537 -8.34 -14.04 -13.23
CA VAL A 537 -7.79 -13.07 -14.19
C VAL A 537 -8.14 -13.49 -15.61
N ASP A 538 -8.54 -12.52 -16.44
CA ASP A 538 -8.76 -12.74 -17.87
C ASP A 538 -7.41 -12.76 -18.59
N GLU A 539 -6.90 -13.98 -18.81
CA GLU A 539 -5.59 -14.19 -19.43
C GLU A 539 -5.51 -13.63 -20.86
N ASN A 540 -6.62 -13.57 -21.59
CA ASN A 540 -6.64 -12.99 -22.94
C ASN A 540 -6.54 -11.46 -22.89
N ALA A 541 -7.29 -10.83 -21.98
CA ALA A 541 -7.18 -9.39 -21.75
C ALA A 541 -5.77 -9.02 -21.26
N PHE A 542 -5.17 -9.88 -20.41
CA PHE A 542 -3.80 -9.74 -19.95
C PHE A 542 -2.79 -9.84 -21.10
N GLU A 543 -2.90 -10.84 -21.96
CA GLU A 543 -2.05 -10.98 -23.15
C GLU A 543 -2.16 -9.75 -24.06
N CYS A 544 -3.38 -9.27 -24.31
CA CYS A 544 -3.60 -8.08 -25.14
C CYS A 544 -3.02 -6.81 -24.50
N ALA A 545 -3.15 -6.66 -23.18
CA ALA A 545 -2.60 -5.54 -22.43
C ALA A 545 -1.07 -5.55 -22.46
N PHE A 546 -0.46 -6.72 -22.32
CA PHE A 546 0.99 -6.83 -22.38
C PHE A 546 1.53 -6.65 -23.81
N LEU A 547 0.76 -7.03 -24.84
CA LEU A 547 1.06 -6.70 -26.23
C LEU A 547 1.11 -5.18 -26.47
N ASP A 548 0.23 -4.39 -25.85
CA ASP A 548 0.29 -2.92 -25.92
C ASP A 548 1.59 -2.37 -25.33
N ILE A 549 2.07 -2.95 -24.23
CA ILE A 549 3.35 -2.59 -23.59
C ILE A 549 4.52 -2.96 -24.50
N ILE A 550 4.51 -4.16 -25.10
CA ILE A 550 5.54 -4.61 -26.06
C ILE A 550 5.59 -3.70 -27.30
N GLU A 551 4.44 -3.25 -27.80
CA GLU A 551 4.38 -2.30 -28.91
C GLU A 551 4.98 -0.95 -28.51
N ARG A 552 4.57 -0.45 -27.35
CA ARG A 552 5.00 0.83 -26.76
C ARG A 552 6.49 0.88 -26.42
N HIS A 553 7.07 -0.25 -25.98
CA HIS A 553 8.47 -0.36 -25.58
C HIS A 553 9.21 -1.43 -26.41
N PRO A 554 9.79 -1.03 -27.56
CA PRO A 554 10.48 -1.96 -28.46
C PRO A 554 11.64 -2.74 -27.81
N GLY A 555 12.20 -2.24 -26.70
CA GLY A 555 13.27 -2.90 -25.95
C GLY A 555 12.87 -4.29 -25.45
N LEU A 556 11.60 -4.50 -25.09
CA LEU A 556 11.10 -5.79 -24.64
C LEU A 556 11.13 -6.85 -25.77
N ARG A 557 10.86 -6.44 -27.01
CA ARG A 557 10.90 -7.32 -28.21
C ARG A 557 12.25 -7.28 -28.94
N THR A 558 13.35 -7.21 -28.20
CA THR A 558 14.72 -7.12 -28.76
C THR A 558 15.51 -8.38 -28.42
N HIS A 559 16.17 -8.97 -29.43
CA HIS A 559 17.19 -10.01 -29.22
C HIS A 559 18.59 -9.44 -29.44
N PHE A 560 19.60 -10.13 -28.96
CA PHE A 560 20.99 -9.68 -28.88
C PHE A 560 21.89 -10.66 -29.60
N TYR A 561 22.70 -10.20 -30.55
CA TYR A 561 23.54 -11.06 -31.39
C TYR A 561 24.93 -10.48 -31.61
N VAL A 562 25.90 -11.34 -31.89
CA VAL A 562 27.28 -10.92 -32.18
C VAL A 562 27.48 -10.79 -33.69
N GLU A 563 27.99 -9.64 -34.13
CA GLU A 563 28.40 -9.37 -35.51
C GLU A 563 29.75 -8.63 -35.50
N ASN A 564 30.75 -9.17 -36.21
CA ASN A 564 32.11 -8.60 -36.26
C ASN A 564 32.70 -8.32 -34.86
N ASP A 565 32.60 -9.30 -33.95
CA ASP A 565 33.04 -9.21 -32.54
C ASP A 565 32.35 -8.10 -31.72
N THR A 566 31.23 -7.55 -32.23
CA THR A 566 30.42 -6.54 -31.54
C THR A 566 29.04 -7.10 -31.27
N VAL A 567 28.57 -6.94 -30.03
CA VAL A 567 27.20 -7.31 -29.66
C VAL A 567 26.27 -6.20 -30.11
N LEU A 568 25.17 -6.56 -30.75
CA LEU A 568 24.16 -5.64 -31.26
C LEU A 568 22.76 -6.05 -30.79
N GLN A 569 21.90 -5.05 -30.67
CA GLN A 569 20.47 -5.19 -30.46
C GLN A 569 19.75 -5.31 -31.79
N LYS A 570 18.82 -6.26 -31.92
CA LYS A 570 17.90 -6.36 -33.05
C LYS A 570 16.45 -6.36 -32.58
N ILE A 571 15.75 -5.31 -32.93
CA ILE A 571 14.36 -5.06 -32.58
C ILE A 571 13.48 -5.90 -33.51
N VAL A 572 12.65 -6.78 -32.96
CA VAL A 572 11.70 -7.63 -33.71
C VAL A 572 10.48 -6.81 -34.10
N PRO A 573 10.17 -6.58 -35.40
CA PRO A 573 8.95 -5.87 -35.80
C PRO A 573 7.66 -6.49 -35.23
N MET A 574 6.65 -5.66 -34.97
CA MET A 574 5.36 -6.16 -34.44
C MET A 574 4.71 -7.23 -35.34
N HIS A 575 4.86 -7.12 -36.66
CA HIS A 575 4.31 -8.13 -37.59
C HIS A 575 5.05 -9.48 -37.55
N ASP A 576 6.29 -9.50 -37.05
CA ASP A 576 7.10 -10.71 -36.87
C ASP A 576 6.97 -11.31 -35.46
N LEU A 577 6.44 -10.55 -34.49
CA LEU A 577 6.25 -10.98 -33.10
C LEU A 577 5.50 -12.31 -32.95
N PRO A 578 4.47 -12.64 -33.77
CA PRO A 578 3.79 -13.95 -33.69
C PRO A 578 4.72 -15.16 -33.94
N GLY A 579 5.90 -14.95 -34.53
CA GLY A 579 6.92 -16.00 -34.68
C GLY A 579 7.66 -16.37 -33.38
N TYR A 580 7.42 -15.63 -32.30
CA TYR A 580 8.08 -15.81 -31.01
C TYR A 580 7.03 -16.19 -29.94
N LYS A 581 7.31 -17.25 -29.17
CA LYS A 581 6.46 -17.63 -28.03
C LYS A 581 7.01 -16.95 -26.77
N TRP A 582 6.21 -16.06 -26.19
CA TRP A 582 6.55 -15.29 -24.98
C TRP A 582 5.44 -15.34 -23.91
N PHE A 583 4.21 -15.75 -24.28
CA PHE A 583 3.06 -15.87 -23.41
C PHE A 583 2.51 -17.31 -23.39
N TRP A 584 2.17 -17.83 -22.21
CA TRP A 584 1.52 -19.13 -22.02
C TRP A 584 0.33 -19.01 -21.08
N THR A 585 -0.80 -19.58 -21.47
CA THR A 585 -2.00 -19.64 -20.63
C THR A 585 -1.88 -20.70 -19.53
N SER A 586 -2.76 -20.63 -18.54
CA SER A 586 -2.87 -21.65 -17.49
C SER A 586 -3.30 -23.01 -18.03
N GLU A 587 -4.01 -23.05 -19.16
CA GLU A 587 -4.37 -24.28 -19.87
C GLU A 587 -3.16 -24.91 -20.57
N GLU A 588 -2.30 -24.09 -21.19
CA GLU A 588 -1.06 -24.57 -21.83
C GLU A 588 0.00 -25.06 -20.84
N SER A 589 -0.15 -24.74 -19.55
CA SER A 589 0.89 -24.90 -18.52
C SER A 589 0.59 -26.00 -17.51
N GLU A 590 -0.30 -26.92 -17.83
CA GLU A 590 -0.62 -28.06 -16.94
C GLU A 590 0.64 -28.88 -16.60
N GLY A 591 0.93 -29.02 -15.30
CA GLY A 591 2.09 -29.77 -14.80
C GLY A 591 3.45 -29.06 -14.91
N VAL A 592 3.47 -27.77 -15.30
CA VAL A 592 4.70 -26.96 -15.28
C VAL A 592 5.03 -26.57 -13.84
N ASP A 593 6.29 -26.80 -13.45
CA ASP A 593 6.82 -26.35 -12.17
C ASP A 593 7.27 -24.88 -12.23
N ARG A 594 6.86 -24.09 -11.23
CA ARG A 594 7.19 -22.66 -11.12
C ARG A 594 8.69 -22.45 -10.92
N HIS A 595 9.33 -23.30 -10.13
CA HIS A 595 10.76 -23.18 -9.85
C HIS A 595 11.59 -23.47 -11.10
N ALA A 596 11.24 -24.52 -11.85
CA ALA A 596 11.84 -24.78 -13.16
C ALA A 596 11.65 -23.63 -14.17
N GLU A 597 10.49 -22.96 -14.16
CA GLU A 597 10.26 -21.79 -15.01
C GLU A 597 11.16 -20.60 -14.60
N ALA A 598 11.33 -20.35 -13.30
CA ALA A 598 12.21 -19.29 -12.79
C ALA A 598 13.69 -19.49 -13.19
N GLY A 599 14.15 -20.74 -13.25
CA GLY A 599 15.49 -21.13 -13.68
C GLY A 599 15.68 -21.25 -15.21
N TRP A 600 14.75 -20.72 -16.02
CA TRP A 600 14.86 -20.81 -17.49
C TRP A 600 16.08 -20.04 -18.02
N ARG A 601 16.92 -20.68 -18.82
CA ARG A 601 18.11 -20.03 -19.41
C ARG A 601 17.79 -19.42 -20.76
N PHE A 602 17.95 -18.10 -20.87
CA PHE A 602 17.62 -17.38 -22.10
C PHE A 602 18.65 -17.55 -23.23
N ASP A 603 18.21 -17.98 -24.41
CA ASP A 603 18.99 -17.85 -25.66
C ASP A 603 18.72 -16.47 -26.30
N LEU A 604 19.39 -15.44 -25.78
CA LEU A 604 19.17 -14.05 -26.19
C LEU A 604 19.41 -13.79 -27.69
N GLU A 605 20.03 -14.69 -28.45
CA GLU A 605 20.17 -14.56 -29.91
C GLU A 605 18.89 -14.94 -30.66
N ARG A 606 18.04 -15.78 -30.06
CA ARG A 606 16.93 -16.46 -30.76
C ARG A 606 15.57 -16.30 -30.11
N GLU A 607 15.53 -16.05 -28.81
CA GLU A 607 14.28 -15.83 -28.09
C GLU A 607 14.20 -14.43 -27.48
N LEU A 608 12.98 -14.03 -27.13
CA LEU A 608 12.76 -12.75 -26.47
C LEU A 608 13.22 -12.86 -25.01
N PRO A 609 13.78 -11.78 -24.43
CA PRO A 609 14.27 -11.74 -23.05
C PRO A 609 13.15 -11.66 -22.00
N MET A 610 12.02 -12.31 -22.26
CA MET A 610 10.87 -12.37 -21.36
C MET A 610 10.07 -13.67 -21.56
N ARG A 611 9.45 -14.13 -20.48
CA ARG A 611 8.49 -15.24 -20.47
C ARG A 611 7.38 -14.95 -19.46
N LEU A 612 6.14 -14.90 -19.94
CA LEU A 612 4.95 -14.69 -19.13
C LEU A 612 4.14 -15.98 -19.17
N ARG A 613 4.07 -16.69 -18.05
CA ARG A 613 3.39 -17.99 -17.99
C ARG A 613 2.40 -18.03 -16.85
N PHE A 614 1.13 -18.14 -17.18
CA PHE A 614 0.11 -18.48 -16.19
C PHE A 614 0.21 -19.96 -15.82
N LEU A 615 0.23 -20.23 -14.52
CA LEU A 615 0.26 -21.52 -13.87
C LEU A 615 -1.01 -21.67 -13.02
N ARG A 616 -1.32 -22.90 -12.61
CA ARG A 616 -2.33 -23.16 -11.58
C ARG A 616 -1.65 -23.73 -10.35
N ASP A 617 -1.87 -23.08 -9.22
CA ASP A 617 -1.43 -23.63 -7.94
C ASP A 617 -2.19 -24.94 -7.65
N ALA A 618 -1.46 -26.02 -7.38
CA ALA A 618 -2.04 -27.35 -7.25
C ALA A 618 -2.89 -27.52 -5.97
N GLN A 619 -2.64 -26.71 -4.94
CA GLN A 619 -3.32 -26.80 -3.65
C GLN A 619 -4.62 -25.97 -3.64
N THR A 620 -4.56 -24.75 -4.18
CA THR A 620 -5.62 -23.75 -4.12
C THR A 620 -6.42 -23.65 -5.42
N GLY A 621 -5.86 -24.11 -6.55
CA GLY A 621 -6.43 -23.98 -7.88
C GLY A 621 -6.36 -22.56 -8.47
N ARG A 622 -5.73 -21.61 -7.77
CA ARG A 622 -5.61 -20.21 -8.20
C ARG A 622 -4.61 -20.03 -9.34
N GLN A 623 -4.80 -18.96 -10.10
CA GLN A 623 -3.88 -18.57 -11.17
C GLN A 623 -2.64 -17.90 -10.56
N VAL A 624 -1.47 -18.38 -10.94
CA VAL A 624 -0.17 -17.79 -10.58
C VAL A 624 0.53 -17.39 -11.86
N LEU A 625 0.97 -16.15 -12.01
CA LEU A 625 1.79 -15.73 -13.15
C LEU A 625 3.27 -15.86 -12.79
N SER A 626 3.99 -16.74 -13.47
CA SER A 626 5.45 -16.63 -13.58
C SER A 626 5.78 -15.51 -14.56
N PHE A 627 6.51 -14.52 -14.08
CA PHE A 627 6.76 -13.27 -14.77
C PHE A 627 8.27 -13.04 -14.86
N LEU A 628 8.88 -13.70 -15.83
CA LEU A 628 10.33 -13.84 -15.93
C LEU A 628 10.90 -12.92 -17.00
N PHE A 629 11.95 -12.18 -16.65
CA PHE A 629 12.69 -11.34 -17.59
C PHE A 629 14.20 -11.60 -17.50
N HIS A 630 14.91 -11.36 -18.59
CA HIS A 630 16.36 -11.17 -18.52
C HIS A 630 16.66 -9.70 -18.17
N HIS A 631 17.58 -9.45 -17.23
CA HIS A 631 17.86 -8.11 -16.69
C HIS A 631 18.32 -7.10 -17.77
N ILE A 632 18.82 -7.58 -18.92
CA ILE A 632 19.28 -6.76 -20.06
C ILE A 632 18.20 -5.87 -20.72
N VAL A 633 16.91 -6.16 -20.48
CA VAL A 633 15.79 -5.35 -21.00
C VAL A 633 14.94 -4.71 -19.91
N LEU A 634 15.19 -5.01 -18.63
CA LEU A 634 14.34 -4.59 -17.53
C LEU A 634 15.18 -4.31 -16.29
N ASP A 635 15.00 -3.14 -15.69
CA ASP A 635 15.56 -2.78 -14.39
C ASP A 635 14.46 -2.49 -13.36
N GLU A 636 14.83 -2.29 -12.09
CA GLU A 636 13.91 -2.03 -10.98
C GLU A 636 12.97 -0.85 -11.25
N TRP A 637 13.49 0.23 -11.83
CA TRP A 637 12.67 1.37 -12.27
C TRP A 637 11.65 0.95 -13.32
N SER A 638 12.09 0.18 -14.32
CA SER A 638 11.23 -0.30 -15.39
C SER A 638 10.14 -1.24 -14.90
N VAL A 639 10.38 -2.05 -13.85
CA VAL A 639 9.35 -2.92 -13.26
C VAL A 639 8.18 -2.08 -12.78
N ASN A 640 8.45 -0.99 -12.05
CA ASN A 640 7.38 -0.12 -11.54
C ASN A 640 6.61 0.59 -12.65
N LEU A 641 7.31 1.09 -13.68
CA LEU A 641 6.66 1.68 -14.86
C LEU A 641 5.81 0.66 -15.61
N MET A 642 6.34 -0.55 -15.82
CA MET A 642 5.65 -1.64 -16.51
C MET A 642 4.37 -2.01 -15.78
N MET A 643 4.41 -2.11 -14.45
CA MET A 643 3.22 -2.44 -13.65
C MET A 643 2.17 -1.33 -13.70
N ASP A 644 2.57 -0.05 -13.70
CA ASP A 644 1.65 1.08 -13.88
C ASP A 644 0.96 1.02 -15.26
N GLU A 645 1.74 0.80 -16.32
CA GLU A 645 1.22 0.69 -17.68
C GLU A 645 0.36 -0.56 -17.87
N LEU A 646 0.71 -1.68 -17.21
CA LEU A 646 -0.06 -2.92 -17.23
C LEU A 646 -1.42 -2.76 -16.57
N THR A 647 -1.51 -2.10 -15.42
CA THR A 647 -2.80 -1.84 -14.77
C THR A 647 -3.72 -1.01 -15.68
N GLU A 648 -3.18 0.03 -16.33
CA GLU A 648 -3.95 0.87 -17.26
C GLU A 648 -4.35 0.10 -18.53
N ALA A 649 -3.42 -0.65 -19.11
CA ALA A 649 -3.66 -1.45 -20.31
C ALA A 649 -4.67 -2.57 -20.07
N TYR A 650 -4.52 -3.30 -18.96
CA TYR A 650 -5.44 -4.36 -18.58
C TYR A 650 -6.84 -3.82 -18.35
N ARG A 651 -6.98 -2.69 -17.64
CA ARG A 651 -8.27 -2.01 -17.44
C ARG A 651 -8.97 -1.70 -18.75
N ALA A 652 -8.25 -1.13 -19.73
CA ALA A 652 -8.81 -0.80 -21.03
C ALA A 652 -9.20 -2.06 -21.82
N ARG A 653 -8.34 -3.09 -21.83
CA ARG A 653 -8.55 -4.35 -22.57
C ARG A 653 -9.67 -5.19 -21.98
N ALA A 654 -9.78 -5.26 -20.66
CA ALA A 654 -10.91 -5.88 -19.96
C ALA A 654 -12.25 -5.19 -20.29
N ALA A 655 -12.23 -3.89 -20.61
CA ALA A 655 -13.39 -3.14 -21.09
C ALA A 655 -13.58 -3.20 -22.62
N GLY A 656 -12.81 -4.03 -23.33
CA GLY A 656 -12.88 -4.20 -24.79
C GLY A 656 -12.36 -3.00 -25.59
N LYS A 657 -11.53 -2.14 -24.99
CA LYS A 657 -10.97 -0.92 -25.60
C LYS A 657 -9.44 -1.00 -25.66
N ALA A 658 -8.84 -0.23 -26.58
CA ALA A 658 -7.39 -0.02 -26.57
C ALA A 658 -7.02 1.01 -25.47
N PRO A 659 -5.86 0.86 -24.80
CA PRO A 659 -5.42 1.83 -23.82
C PRO A 659 -5.06 3.18 -24.44
N ILE A 660 -5.17 4.23 -23.64
CA ILE A 660 -4.74 5.59 -24.00
C ILE A 660 -3.68 6.01 -22.97
N PHE A 661 -2.42 6.00 -23.40
CA PHE A 661 -1.32 6.46 -22.55
C PHE A 661 -1.13 7.98 -22.66
N ALA A 662 -0.81 8.63 -21.54
CA ALA A 662 -0.62 10.07 -21.46
C ALA A 662 0.64 10.56 -22.22
N THR A 663 1.70 9.74 -22.24
CA THR A 663 2.99 10.08 -22.86
C THR A 663 3.36 9.08 -23.95
N LYS A 664 4.32 9.44 -24.83
CA LYS A 664 4.95 8.52 -25.78
C LYS A 664 6.45 8.42 -25.45
N PRO A 665 6.91 7.35 -24.78
CA PRO A 665 8.29 7.23 -24.35
C PRO A 665 9.22 7.07 -25.54
N ALA A 666 10.42 7.63 -25.43
CA ALA A 666 11.47 7.38 -26.40
C ALA A 666 11.93 5.91 -26.28
N PRO A 667 12.19 5.20 -27.39
CA PRO A 667 12.57 3.80 -27.32
C PRO A 667 14.02 3.66 -26.81
N PHE A 668 14.27 2.62 -26.01
CA PHE A 668 15.58 2.37 -25.39
C PHE A 668 16.75 2.31 -26.38
N HIS A 669 16.55 1.73 -27.56
CA HIS A 669 17.63 1.61 -28.55
C HIS A 669 18.12 2.97 -29.09
N GLU A 670 17.31 4.03 -29.03
CA GLU A 670 17.75 5.38 -29.39
C GLU A 670 18.62 5.99 -28.28
N PHE A 671 18.34 5.68 -27.00
CA PHE A 671 19.25 6.01 -25.90
C PHE A 671 20.62 5.38 -26.11
N ALA A 672 20.65 4.07 -26.42
CA ALA A 672 21.89 3.35 -26.68
C ALA A 672 22.67 3.97 -27.86
N ARG A 673 22.01 4.33 -28.96
CA ARG A 673 22.65 5.04 -30.09
C ARG A 673 23.22 6.38 -29.68
N LYS A 674 22.44 7.21 -28.98
CA LYS A 674 22.86 8.54 -28.51
C LYS A 674 24.08 8.42 -27.60
N GLN A 675 24.09 7.46 -26.68
CA GLN A 675 25.19 7.24 -25.75
C GLN A 675 26.46 6.80 -26.48
N VAL A 676 26.36 5.79 -27.36
CA VAL A 676 27.50 5.30 -28.13
C VAL A 676 28.06 6.37 -29.07
N ALA A 677 27.21 7.17 -29.71
CA ALA A 677 27.63 8.28 -30.56
C ALA A 677 28.36 9.39 -29.77
N SER A 678 27.99 9.57 -28.49
CA SER A 678 28.64 10.55 -27.61
C SER A 678 29.98 10.05 -27.06
N GLY A 679 30.17 8.73 -27.01
CA GLY A 679 31.35 8.10 -26.42
C GLY A 679 31.34 8.13 -24.89
N VAL A 680 32.36 7.52 -24.28
CA VAL A 680 32.55 7.53 -22.82
C VAL A 680 33.03 8.92 -22.40
N ASN A 681 32.35 9.53 -21.43
CA ASN A 681 32.73 10.84 -20.91
C ASN A 681 34.02 10.72 -20.06
N ALA A 682 35.10 11.34 -20.53
CA ALA A 682 36.41 11.26 -19.91
C ALA A 682 36.47 11.90 -18.51
N ASP A 683 35.73 13.00 -18.29
CA ASP A 683 35.70 13.67 -16.98
C ASP A 683 34.95 12.82 -15.95
N HIS A 684 33.89 12.13 -16.37
CA HIS A 684 33.12 11.25 -15.50
C HIS A 684 33.90 9.96 -15.17
N LEU A 685 34.64 9.41 -16.13
CA LEU A 685 35.57 8.32 -15.87
C LEU A 685 36.71 8.76 -14.93
N ALA A 686 37.24 9.97 -15.10
CA ALA A 686 38.28 10.53 -14.23
C ALA A 686 37.81 10.63 -12.78
N TYR A 687 36.57 11.09 -12.54
CA TYR A 687 35.96 11.13 -11.21
C TYR A 687 36.05 9.78 -10.48
N TRP A 688 35.63 8.69 -11.13
CA TRP A 688 35.65 7.35 -10.54
C TRP A 688 37.06 6.82 -10.35
N THR A 689 37.91 6.95 -11.38
CA THR A 689 39.29 6.47 -11.29
C THR A 689 40.09 7.21 -10.23
N ASP A 690 39.82 8.49 -9.96
CA ASP A 690 40.45 9.24 -8.88
C ASP A 690 39.90 8.86 -7.49
N MET A 691 38.60 8.61 -7.35
CA MET A 691 38.00 8.13 -6.11
C MET A 691 38.56 6.75 -5.69
N LEU A 692 38.70 5.86 -6.67
CA LEU A 692 39.04 4.44 -6.46
C LEU A 692 40.52 4.15 -6.65
N ARG A 693 41.34 5.16 -6.97
CA ARG A 693 42.80 5.03 -7.04
C ARG A 693 43.36 4.54 -5.72
N ASP A 694 44.17 3.48 -5.76
CA ASP A 694 44.78 2.87 -4.58
C ASP A 694 43.75 2.42 -3.51
N ALA A 695 42.53 2.06 -3.93
CA ALA A 695 41.54 1.47 -3.05
C ALA A 695 42.00 0.08 -2.55
N PRO A 696 41.64 -0.30 -1.31
CA PRO A 696 41.97 -1.62 -0.79
C PRO A 696 41.29 -2.71 -1.64
N LYS A 697 41.98 -3.84 -1.81
CA LYS A 697 41.45 -4.99 -2.55
C LYS A 697 41.14 -6.13 -1.58
N GLY A 698 39.90 -6.59 -1.59
CA GLY A 698 39.40 -7.67 -0.73
C GLY A 698 38.99 -7.21 0.67
N LEU A 699 38.04 -7.93 1.27
CA LEU A 699 37.54 -7.71 2.62
C LEU A 699 38.16 -8.71 3.59
N THR A 700 38.57 -8.25 4.78
CA THR A 700 39.00 -9.14 5.88
C THR A 700 38.14 -8.89 7.11
N LEU A 701 37.27 -9.84 7.44
CA LEU A 701 36.33 -9.68 8.57
C LEU A 701 36.90 -10.11 9.92
N ASN A 702 37.91 -10.98 9.98
CA ASN A 702 38.38 -11.59 11.23
C ASN A 702 39.89 -11.37 11.53
N GLY A 703 40.53 -10.43 10.84
CA GLY A 703 41.99 -10.18 10.98
C GLY A 703 42.91 -11.35 10.57
N GLN A 704 42.35 -12.46 10.07
CA GLN A 704 43.10 -13.57 9.47
C GLN A 704 42.97 -13.50 7.96
N ALA A 705 44.11 -13.49 7.25
CA ALA A 705 44.14 -13.66 5.80
C ALA A 705 43.48 -15.01 5.46
N GLY A 706 42.47 -14.96 4.58
CA GLY A 706 41.48 -16.02 4.38
C GLY A 706 42.04 -17.44 4.31
N THR A 707 41.62 -18.28 5.26
CA THR A 707 41.40 -19.68 4.97
C THR A 707 40.13 -19.75 4.12
N LEU A 708 40.29 -19.99 2.81
CA LEU A 708 39.19 -20.51 1.99
C LEU A 708 38.56 -21.67 2.75
N HIS A 709 37.26 -21.59 3.05
CA HIS A 709 36.59 -22.76 3.61
C HIS A 709 36.52 -23.79 2.49
N GLU A 710 37.19 -24.94 2.66
CA GLU A 710 36.98 -26.07 1.76
C GLU A 710 35.53 -26.53 1.97
N ALA A 711 34.66 -26.17 1.02
CA ALA A 711 33.29 -26.66 0.99
C ALA A 711 33.30 -28.21 1.01
N PRO A 712 32.53 -28.87 1.90
CA PRO A 712 32.43 -30.33 1.91
C PRO A 712 31.99 -30.84 0.52
N GLN A 713 32.77 -31.74 -0.08
CA GLN A 713 32.56 -32.19 -1.47
C GLN A 713 31.35 -33.12 -1.69
N ASP A 714 30.54 -33.44 -0.67
CA ASP A 714 29.47 -34.46 -0.77
C ASP A 714 28.07 -34.01 -0.30
N GLU A 715 27.83 -32.71 -0.11
CA GLU A 715 26.47 -32.16 -0.01
C GLU A 715 26.32 -31.03 -1.03
N ALA A 716 25.30 -31.12 -1.89
CA ALA A 716 25.00 -30.07 -2.87
C ALA A 716 24.84 -28.72 -2.14
N PRO A 717 25.44 -27.61 -2.61
CA PRO A 717 25.42 -26.36 -1.88
C PRO A 717 24.01 -25.76 -1.92
N ALA A 718 23.26 -25.91 -0.84
CA ALA A 718 22.13 -25.04 -0.56
C ALA A 718 22.73 -23.68 -0.17
N GLY A 719 22.56 -22.68 -1.04
CA GLY A 719 23.21 -21.39 -0.93
C GLY A 719 23.00 -20.67 0.41
N GLY A 720 24.03 -19.96 0.87
CA GLY A 720 24.04 -19.28 2.15
C GLY A 720 23.43 -17.88 2.08
N TRP A 721 22.23 -17.71 2.61
CA TRP A 721 21.65 -16.40 2.90
C TRP A 721 21.02 -16.41 4.29
N VAL A 722 20.80 -15.23 4.87
CA VAL A 722 20.04 -15.04 6.11
C VAL A 722 19.17 -13.80 6.01
N GLU A 723 18.11 -13.77 6.80
CA GLU A 723 17.16 -12.67 6.86
C GLU A 723 16.91 -12.25 8.30
N PHE A 724 16.66 -10.96 8.50
CA PHE A 724 16.18 -10.43 9.76
C PHE A 724 15.33 -9.17 9.54
N LYS A 725 14.23 -9.08 10.28
CA LYS A 725 13.32 -7.92 10.34
C LYS A 725 13.77 -6.98 11.45
N LEU A 726 13.77 -5.67 11.18
CA LEU A 726 14.03 -4.68 12.21
C LEU A 726 12.77 -4.43 13.03
N GLU A 727 12.93 -4.35 14.35
CA GLU A 727 11.83 -3.96 15.24
C GLU A 727 11.36 -2.54 14.91
N LYS A 728 10.06 -2.27 15.04
CA LYS A 728 9.45 -0.97 14.70
C LYS A 728 10.19 0.22 15.31
N HIS A 729 10.52 0.14 16.60
CA HIS A 729 11.22 1.23 17.29
C HIS A 729 12.62 1.50 16.72
N VAL A 730 13.29 0.48 16.17
CA VAL A 730 14.58 0.63 15.48
C VAL A 730 14.35 1.32 14.14
N SER A 731 13.40 0.84 13.34
CA SER A 731 13.05 1.44 12.05
C SER A 731 12.68 2.93 12.20
N ASP A 732 11.79 3.27 13.13
CA ASP A 732 11.39 4.64 13.45
C ASP A 732 12.59 5.51 13.85
N GLY A 733 13.49 4.95 14.67
CA GLY A 733 14.72 5.63 15.07
C GLY A 733 15.68 5.87 13.90
N LEU A 734 15.82 4.91 12.97
CA LEU A 734 16.62 5.09 11.75
C LEU A 734 16.06 6.21 10.87
N TYR A 735 14.74 6.31 10.70
CA TYR A 735 14.11 7.45 10.00
C TYR A 735 14.35 8.77 10.74
N ALA A 736 14.22 8.79 12.07
CA ALA A 736 14.50 9.99 12.86
C ALA A 736 15.94 10.46 12.70
N VAL A 737 16.91 9.54 12.66
CA VAL A 737 18.32 9.84 12.40
C VAL A 737 18.55 10.30 10.97
N ALA A 738 17.87 9.71 9.98
CA ALA A 738 17.90 10.16 8.59
C ALA A 738 17.46 11.64 8.50
N LYS A 739 16.32 11.97 9.12
CA LYS A 739 15.78 13.33 9.20
C LYS A 739 16.74 14.29 9.92
N GLN A 740 17.30 13.88 11.06
CA GLN A 740 18.26 14.69 11.83
C GLN A 740 19.50 15.07 11.01
N ASN A 741 19.95 14.18 10.11
CA ASN A 741 21.16 14.38 9.30
C ASN A 741 20.86 14.88 7.87
N SER A 742 19.61 15.24 7.57
CA SER A 742 19.14 15.61 6.22
C SER A 742 19.63 14.60 5.17
N ALA A 743 19.40 13.32 5.44
CA ALA A 743 19.86 12.18 4.67
C ALA A 743 18.68 11.24 4.36
N SER A 744 18.81 10.40 3.32
CA SER A 744 17.84 9.34 3.06
C SER A 744 18.01 8.18 4.04
N LEU A 745 16.96 7.35 4.20
CA LEU A 745 17.08 6.07 4.91
C LEU A 745 18.22 5.22 4.35
N PHE A 746 18.37 5.19 3.02
CA PHE A 746 19.46 4.49 2.35
C PHE A 746 20.83 4.92 2.87
N ASN A 747 21.08 6.22 3.03
CA ASN A 747 22.36 6.71 3.56
C ASN A 747 22.61 6.21 4.99
N VAL A 748 21.58 6.18 5.83
CA VAL A 748 21.69 5.70 7.22
C VAL A 748 21.94 4.21 7.28
N VAL A 749 21.18 3.42 6.52
CA VAL A 749 21.32 1.96 6.48
C VAL A 749 22.67 1.55 5.90
N TYR A 750 23.09 2.20 4.82
CA TYR A 750 24.41 2.02 4.23
C TYR A 750 25.53 2.33 5.25
N ALA A 751 25.43 3.46 5.96
CA ALA A 751 26.39 3.83 7.00
C ALA A 751 26.42 2.82 8.15
N ALA A 752 25.26 2.30 8.57
CA ALA A 752 25.16 1.29 9.62
C ALA A 752 25.81 -0.04 9.21
N ILE A 753 25.58 -0.52 7.99
CA ILE A 753 26.24 -1.72 7.45
C ILE A 753 27.75 -1.49 7.32
N ALA A 754 28.18 -0.33 6.78
CA ALA A 754 29.60 0.00 6.69
C ALA A 754 30.27 0.05 8.09
N ALA A 755 29.57 0.58 9.09
CA ALA A 755 30.03 0.62 10.48
C ALA A 755 30.10 -0.78 11.12
N SER A 756 29.15 -1.68 10.82
CA SER A 756 29.20 -3.06 11.33
C SER A 756 30.38 -3.83 10.75
N LEU A 757 30.67 -3.66 9.46
CA LEU A 757 31.82 -4.27 8.79
C LEU A 757 33.14 -3.69 9.29
N ARG A 758 33.21 -2.38 9.53
CA ARG A 758 34.34 -1.75 10.22
C ARG A 758 34.57 -2.36 11.60
N HIS A 759 33.50 -2.53 12.37
CA HIS A 759 33.58 -3.06 13.73
C HIS A 759 34.13 -4.49 13.75
N LEU A 760 33.66 -5.35 12.83
CA LEU A 760 34.12 -6.73 12.70
C LEU A 760 35.57 -6.81 12.19
N GLY A 761 35.86 -6.16 11.05
CA GLY A 761 37.14 -6.31 10.36
C GLY A 761 38.26 -5.35 10.81
N GLY A 762 37.97 -4.38 11.68
CA GLY A 762 38.92 -3.32 12.04
C GLY A 762 39.30 -2.43 10.83
N LEU A 763 38.39 -2.27 9.88
CA LEU A 763 38.67 -1.66 8.58
C LEU A 763 38.85 -0.14 8.71
N SER A 764 39.94 0.42 8.15
CA SER A 764 40.11 1.87 8.00
C SER A 764 39.63 2.40 6.65
N ASP A 765 39.45 1.51 5.68
CA ASP A 765 39.09 1.81 4.30
C ASP A 765 38.25 0.64 3.75
N LEU A 766 37.13 0.94 3.10
CA LEU A 766 36.16 -0.04 2.59
C LEU A 766 35.63 0.44 1.25
N VAL A 767 35.59 -0.45 0.25
CA VAL A 767 34.90 -0.21 -1.01
C VAL A 767 33.61 -1.01 -1.02
N VAL A 768 32.50 -0.33 -1.30
CA VAL A 768 31.17 -0.93 -1.33
C VAL A 768 30.54 -0.65 -2.69
N GLY A 769 30.07 -1.72 -3.33
CA GLY A 769 29.27 -1.63 -4.54
C GLY A 769 27.81 -1.28 -4.22
N THR A 770 27.18 -0.52 -5.11
CA THR A 770 25.73 -0.25 -5.09
C THR A 770 25.21 -0.10 -6.50
N SER A 771 23.90 -0.30 -6.68
CA SER A 771 23.19 0.06 -7.90
C SER A 771 22.98 1.58 -7.97
N ALA A 772 23.15 2.13 -9.16
CA ALA A 772 22.70 3.47 -9.52
C ALA A 772 21.74 3.37 -10.71
N SER A 773 20.74 4.24 -10.78
CA SER A 773 19.70 4.12 -11.82
C SER A 773 20.24 4.24 -13.25
N GLY A 774 21.35 4.97 -13.47
CA GLY A 774 21.89 5.28 -14.78
C GLY A 774 20.99 6.14 -15.69
N ARG A 775 19.80 6.55 -15.20
CA ARG A 775 18.84 7.42 -15.88
C ARG A 775 19.13 8.88 -15.55
N THR A 776 20.06 9.49 -16.26
CA THR A 776 20.40 10.91 -16.13
C THR A 776 19.68 11.80 -17.15
N ASP A 777 19.17 11.21 -18.24
CA ASP A 777 18.42 11.91 -19.29
C ASP A 777 16.90 11.79 -19.05
N SER A 778 16.27 12.91 -18.71
CA SER A 778 14.82 12.98 -18.42
C SER A 778 13.94 12.55 -19.59
N GLY A 779 14.44 12.59 -20.83
CA GLY A 779 13.73 12.11 -22.01
C GLY A 779 13.45 10.60 -22.01
N TYR A 780 14.11 9.84 -21.13
CA TYR A 780 13.97 8.39 -21.00
C TYR A 780 13.41 7.94 -19.64
N PHE A 781 12.86 8.85 -18.83
CA PHE A 781 12.30 8.51 -17.52
C PHE A 781 11.05 7.63 -17.58
N ASP A 782 10.32 7.69 -18.70
CA ASP A 782 9.16 6.84 -18.98
C ASP A 782 9.53 5.62 -19.85
N THR A 783 10.81 5.34 -20.12
CA THR A 783 11.25 4.26 -21.02
C THR A 783 11.52 2.96 -20.25
N ILE A 784 10.91 1.85 -20.66
CA ILE A 784 11.27 0.51 -20.15
C ILE A 784 12.57 0.04 -20.81
N GLY A 785 13.56 -0.36 -20.01
CA GLY A 785 14.87 -0.80 -20.46
C GLY A 785 15.88 -0.99 -19.32
N TYR A 786 17.09 -1.46 -19.65
CA TYR A 786 18.17 -1.62 -18.66
C TYR A 786 19.10 -0.41 -18.63
N PHE A 787 18.90 0.46 -17.64
CA PHE A 787 19.74 1.65 -17.42
C PHE A 787 20.65 1.49 -16.20
N THR A 788 20.30 0.59 -15.29
CA THR A 788 21.01 0.42 -14.01
C THR A 788 22.48 0.13 -14.23
N THR A 789 23.32 0.90 -13.54
CA THR A 789 24.77 0.75 -13.50
C THR A 789 25.20 0.32 -12.11
N VAL A 790 26.24 -0.51 -12.04
CA VAL A 790 26.93 -0.79 -10.78
C VAL A 790 28.02 0.26 -10.59
N VAL A 791 28.01 0.92 -9.45
CA VAL A 791 29.03 1.88 -9.03
C VAL A 791 29.67 1.43 -7.71
N ALA A 792 30.87 1.93 -7.43
CA ALA A 792 31.60 1.58 -6.21
C ALA A 792 32.00 2.84 -5.45
N HIS A 793 31.63 2.91 -4.18
CA HIS A 793 31.98 4.03 -3.31
C HIS A 793 33.06 3.61 -2.31
N ARG A 794 34.05 4.46 -2.13
CA ARG A 794 35.12 4.26 -1.15
C ARG A 794 34.83 5.03 0.13
N MET A 795 34.76 4.31 1.23
CA MET A 795 34.56 4.87 2.56
C MET A 795 35.84 4.74 3.38
N ARG A 796 36.27 5.85 3.99
CA ARG A 796 37.39 5.89 4.93
C ARG A 796 36.88 6.22 6.31
N PHE A 797 37.41 5.52 7.30
CA PHE A 797 37.00 5.67 8.69
C PHE A 797 38.13 6.29 9.52
N ASP A 798 37.77 7.27 10.35
CA ASP A 798 38.66 7.84 11.38
C ASP A 798 38.27 7.30 12.77
N GLU A 799 39.22 7.28 13.71
CA GLU A 799 38.99 6.87 15.10
C GLU A 799 38.06 7.83 15.85
N THR A 800 38.04 9.11 15.47
CA THR A 800 37.18 10.13 16.08
C THR A 800 35.86 10.37 15.35
N MET A 801 35.65 9.67 14.22
CA MET A 801 34.48 9.83 13.39
C MET A 801 33.20 9.49 14.16
N THR A 802 32.20 10.36 14.09
CA THR A 802 30.88 10.10 14.67
C THR A 802 29.96 9.39 13.68
N ILE A 803 28.84 8.85 14.18
CA ILE A 803 27.77 8.29 13.34
C ILE A 803 27.25 9.34 12.35
N GLY A 804 27.02 10.59 12.81
CA GLY A 804 26.57 11.69 11.95
C GLY A 804 27.59 12.06 10.88
N ASP A 805 28.89 12.01 11.21
CA ASP A 805 29.96 12.22 10.23
C ASP A 805 29.97 11.13 9.16
N LEU A 806 29.77 9.87 9.55
CA LEU A 806 29.71 8.75 8.60
C LEU A 806 28.49 8.85 7.68
N ILE A 807 27.29 9.12 8.23
CA ILE A 807 26.08 9.34 7.44
C ILE A 807 26.28 10.50 6.46
N SER A 808 26.87 11.61 6.93
CA SER A 808 27.17 12.77 6.09
C SER A 808 28.18 12.43 4.99
N SER A 809 29.22 11.66 5.31
CA SER A 809 30.19 11.20 4.32
C SER A 809 29.54 10.32 3.26
N VAL A 810 28.73 9.34 3.67
CA VAL A 810 28.00 8.45 2.76
C VAL A 810 27.05 9.25 1.85
N LYS A 811 26.26 10.16 2.44
CA LYS A 811 25.36 11.06 1.70
C LYS A 811 26.12 11.87 0.65
N ASN A 812 27.21 12.52 1.04
CA ASN A 812 27.98 13.37 0.14
C ASN A 812 28.64 12.55 -0.99
N THR A 813 29.16 11.35 -0.68
CA THR A 813 29.74 10.45 -1.68
C THR A 813 28.70 9.99 -2.69
N ILE A 814 27.53 9.52 -2.23
CA ILE A 814 26.45 9.08 -3.12
C ILE A 814 25.98 10.24 -4.00
N ASN A 815 25.65 11.39 -3.41
CA ASN A 815 25.13 12.54 -4.15
C ASN A 815 26.14 13.08 -5.18
N GLY A 816 27.42 13.19 -4.78
CA GLY A 816 28.48 13.64 -5.68
C GLY A 816 28.75 12.68 -6.85
N SER A 817 28.34 11.41 -6.71
CA SER A 817 28.54 10.40 -7.75
C SER A 817 27.41 10.31 -8.77
N LEU A 818 26.23 10.90 -8.49
CA LEU A 818 25.04 10.75 -9.34
C LEU A 818 25.25 11.29 -10.76
N GLU A 819 25.94 12.43 -10.90
CA GLU A 819 26.25 13.05 -12.21
C GLU A 819 27.18 12.19 -13.08
N HIS A 820 27.90 11.25 -12.47
CA HIS A 820 28.87 10.37 -13.12
C HIS A 820 28.40 8.91 -13.18
N SER A 821 27.17 8.64 -12.74
CA SER A 821 26.65 7.28 -12.54
C SER A 821 26.48 6.49 -13.84
N GLU A 822 26.56 7.11 -15.00
CA GLU A 822 26.42 6.41 -16.29
C GLU A 822 27.66 5.60 -16.69
N ILE A 823 28.78 5.78 -15.98
CA ILE A 823 30.03 5.03 -16.21
C ILE A 823 29.96 3.70 -15.43
N PRO A 824 29.86 2.54 -16.10
CA PRO A 824 29.80 1.26 -15.41
C PRO A 824 31.16 0.87 -14.81
N ILE A 825 31.11 0.07 -13.74
CA ILE A 825 32.31 -0.31 -12.97
C ILE A 825 33.40 -1.01 -13.81
N ASP A 826 33.03 -1.78 -14.84
CA ASP A 826 33.99 -2.50 -15.67
C ASP A 826 34.94 -1.56 -16.44
N LEU A 827 34.43 -0.42 -16.92
CA LEU A 827 35.25 0.62 -17.55
C LEU A 827 36.18 1.30 -16.54
N VAL A 828 35.73 1.48 -15.30
CA VAL A 828 36.56 2.02 -14.22
C VAL A 828 37.68 1.05 -13.87
N GLU A 829 37.36 -0.24 -13.72
CA GLU A 829 38.33 -1.31 -13.49
C GLU A 829 39.37 -1.38 -14.61
N GLU A 830 38.94 -1.37 -15.87
CA GLU A 830 39.83 -1.36 -17.04
C GLU A 830 40.76 -0.13 -17.02
N ALA A 831 40.22 1.06 -16.73
CA ALA A 831 41.01 2.29 -16.64
C ALA A 831 42.01 2.30 -15.47
N LEU A 832 41.73 1.53 -14.40
CA LEU A 832 42.65 1.29 -13.28
C LEU A 832 43.65 0.14 -13.55
N GLY A 833 43.62 -0.46 -14.75
CA GLY A 833 44.51 -1.55 -15.16
C GLY A 833 44.14 -2.91 -14.54
N MET A 834 42.89 -3.07 -14.11
CA MET A 834 42.35 -4.34 -13.60
C MET A 834 41.81 -5.18 -14.75
N THR A 835 41.64 -6.49 -14.52
CA THR A 835 40.98 -7.39 -15.47
C THR A 835 39.52 -7.59 -15.07
N PRO A 836 38.54 -7.01 -15.79
CA PRO A 836 37.12 -7.15 -15.45
C PRO A 836 36.68 -8.61 -15.35
N GLY A 837 35.88 -8.92 -14.33
CA GLY A 837 35.37 -10.28 -14.07
C GLY A 837 36.38 -11.23 -13.40
N ARG A 838 37.65 -10.84 -13.27
CA ARG A 838 38.68 -11.57 -12.52
C ARG A 838 39.11 -10.83 -11.27
N ASP A 839 39.38 -9.53 -11.42
CA ASP A 839 39.60 -8.62 -10.31
C ASP A 839 38.27 -7.91 -10.01
N HIS A 840 37.98 -7.64 -8.74
CA HIS A 840 36.80 -6.90 -8.33
C HIS A 840 37.20 -5.78 -7.37
N LEU A 841 36.68 -4.58 -7.59
CA LEU A 841 36.94 -3.42 -6.72
C LEU A 841 36.26 -3.51 -5.35
N PHE A 842 35.16 -4.25 -5.25
CA PHE A 842 34.41 -4.41 -4.01
C PHE A 842 34.03 -5.88 -3.78
N GLU A 843 33.87 -6.22 -2.51
CA GLU A 843 33.36 -7.52 -2.06
C GLU A 843 31.97 -7.41 -1.42
N VAL A 844 31.62 -6.19 -0.99
CA VAL A 844 30.36 -5.87 -0.34
C VAL A 844 29.46 -5.15 -1.33
N PHE A 845 28.23 -5.60 -1.46
CA PHE A 845 27.20 -4.93 -2.24
C PHE A 845 26.03 -4.55 -1.34
N ILE A 846 25.59 -3.29 -1.41
CA ILE A 846 24.43 -2.81 -0.63
C ILE A 846 23.41 -2.23 -1.60
N GLN A 847 22.17 -2.69 -1.49
CA GLN A 847 21.03 -2.14 -2.23
C GLN A 847 19.81 -1.97 -1.33
N ILE A 848 18.97 -1.00 -1.66
CA ILE A 848 17.67 -0.80 -1.02
C ILE A 848 16.59 -0.87 -2.09
N HIS A 849 15.58 -1.70 -1.82
CA HIS A 849 14.40 -1.86 -2.66
C HIS A 849 13.25 -1.11 -1.99
N ALA A 850 12.82 -0.01 -2.61
CA ALA A 850 11.67 0.76 -2.15
C ALA A 850 10.46 0.46 -3.05
N ARG A 851 9.43 -0.17 -2.47
CA ARG A 851 8.07 -0.34 -3.02
C ARG A 851 8.00 -0.80 -4.50
N ASN A 852 8.40 -2.04 -4.79
CA ASN A 852 8.06 -2.66 -6.08
C ASN A 852 6.53 -2.84 -6.19
N LYS A 853 5.93 -2.38 -7.29
CA LYS A 853 4.48 -2.44 -7.57
C LYS A 853 4.02 -3.85 -8.00
N LEU A 854 4.49 -4.87 -7.30
CA LEU A 854 4.18 -6.29 -7.52
C LEU A 854 3.10 -6.81 -6.56
N ASN A 855 2.56 -5.92 -5.72
CA ASN A 855 1.35 -6.14 -4.93
C ASN A 855 0.33 -5.06 -5.31
N GLY A 856 -0.91 -5.43 -5.59
CA GLY A 856 -1.89 -4.46 -6.06
C GLY A 856 -3.22 -5.05 -6.50
N THR A 857 -3.89 -4.30 -7.37
CA THR A 857 -5.19 -4.65 -7.94
C THR A 857 -5.22 -4.31 -9.43
N LEU A 858 -5.77 -5.21 -10.23
CA LEU A 858 -6.15 -4.96 -11.61
C LEU A 858 -7.66 -4.69 -11.69
N ALA A 859 -8.09 -3.76 -12.55
CA ALA A 859 -9.51 -3.57 -12.83
C ALA A 859 -9.98 -4.66 -13.82
N GLY A 860 -10.65 -5.69 -13.32
CA GLY A 860 -11.21 -6.78 -14.12
C GLY A 860 -12.46 -6.38 -14.92
N PRO A 861 -13.02 -7.32 -15.70
CA PRO A 861 -14.25 -7.13 -16.44
C PRO A 861 -15.37 -6.60 -15.52
N GLU A 862 -16.21 -5.70 -16.03
CA GLU A 862 -17.27 -5.03 -15.25
C GLU A 862 -16.75 -4.16 -14.08
N GLY A 863 -15.45 -3.82 -14.07
CA GLY A 863 -14.85 -2.98 -13.02
C GLY A 863 -14.58 -3.71 -11.69
N LYS A 864 -14.73 -5.03 -11.65
CA LYS A 864 -14.44 -5.83 -10.45
C LYS A 864 -12.92 -5.91 -10.21
N PRO A 865 -12.41 -5.54 -9.03
CA PRO A 865 -10.97 -5.60 -8.75
C PRO A 865 -10.49 -7.06 -8.68
N VAL A 866 -9.37 -7.35 -9.33
CA VAL A 866 -8.61 -8.60 -9.21
C VAL A 866 -7.35 -8.29 -8.42
N GLU A 867 -7.35 -8.69 -7.16
CA GLU A 867 -6.24 -8.52 -6.23
C GLU A 867 -5.11 -9.49 -6.57
N PHE A 868 -3.86 -9.01 -6.53
CA PHE A 868 -2.67 -9.84 -6.72
C PHE A 868 -1.57 -9.47 -5.75
N ARG A 869 -0.74 -10.46 -5.39
CA ARG A 869 0.44 -10.26 -4.54
C ARG A 869 1.66 -10.94 -5.13
N GLN A 870 2.83 -10.39 -4.81
CA GLN A 870 4.10 -11.00 -5.13
C GLN A 870 4.30 -12.26 -4.28
N ILE A 871 4.80 -13.32 -4.90
CA ILE A 871 5.41 -14.45 -4.21
C ILE A 871 6.90 -14.17 -4.14
N ASP A 872 7.48 -14.21 -2.93
CA ASP A 872 8.91 -14.01 -2.74
C ASP A 872 9.70 -15.07 -3.53
N PRO A 873 10.82 -14.69 -4.18
CA PRO A 873 11.63 -15.63 -4.93
C PRO A 873 12.36 -16.60 -4.00
N ASP A 874 12.57 -17.83 -4.46
CA ASP A 874 13.45 -18.79 -3.77
C ASP A 874 14.88 -18.23 -3.83
N LYS A 875 15.49 -17.96 -2.67
CA LYS A 875 16.81 -17.30 -2.61
C LYS A 875 17.95 -18.30 -2.51
N HIS A 876 19.08 -17.94 -3.11
CA HIS A 876 20.28 -18.76 -3.21
C HIS A 876 21.54 -17.98 -2.79
N GLU A 877 22.71 -18.61 -2.93
CA GLU A 877 24.02 -18.04 -2.59
C GLU A 877 24.27 -16.72 -3.34
N SER A 878 25.00 -15.79 -2.72
CA SER A 878 25.38 -14.59 -3.46
C SER A 878 26.48 -14.90 -4.48
N MET A 879 26.32 -14.34 -5.68
CA MET A 879 27.39 -14.31 -6.67
C MET A 879 28.44 -13.21 -6.37
N LEU A 880 28.08 -12.26 -5.50
CA LEU A 880 28.91 -11.13 -5.07
C LEU A 880 29.25 -11.32 -3.59
N GLY A 881 30.49 -11.72 -3.27
CA GLY A 881 31.06 -11.79 -1.91
C GLY A 881 30.03 -11.81 -0.76
N LEU A 882 29.71 -10.60 -0.27
CA LEU A 882 28.64 -10.33 0.70
C LEU A 882 27.65 -9.30 0.14
N GLN A 883 26.36 -9.62 0.08
CA GLN A 883 25.32 -8.76 -0.47
C GLN A 883 24.23 -8.48 0.57
N PHE A 884 23.90 -7.20 0.77
CA PHE A 884 22.81 -6.73 1.60
C PHE A 884 21.70 -6.14 0.73
N GLU A 885 20.51 -6.69 0.87
CA GLU A 885 19.30 -6.16 0.25
C GLU A 885 18.34 -5.69 1.33
N VAL A 886 18.05 -4.41 1.34
CA VAL A 886 17.20 -3.77 2.33
C VAL A 886 15.84 -3.56 1.69
N MET A 887 14.84 -4.25 2.18
CA MET A 887 13.46 -4.12 1.73
C MET A 887 12.74 -3.10 2.61
N GLU A 888 12.26 -2.01 2.02
CA GLU A 888 11.38 -1.04 2.67
C GLU A 888 9.93 -1.30 2.25
N GLU A 889 9.12 -1.79 3.18
CA GLU A 889 7.76 -2.27 2.95
C GLU A 889 6.76 -1.46 3.79
N MET A 890 5.53 -1.30 3.30
CA MET A 890 4.40 -0.81 4.10
C MET A 890 3.54 -2.00 4.48
N ILE A 891 3.44 -2.30 5.78
CA ILE A 891 2.65 -3.40 6.33
C ILE A 891 1.64 -2.77 7.29
N GLY A 892 0.35 -2.82 6.95
CA GLY A 892 -0.70 -2.26 7.82
C GLY A 892 -0.53 -0.76 8.12
N GLY A 893 0.05 0.01 7.18
CA GLY A 893 0.24 1.46 7.32
C GLY A 893 1.50 1.82 8.09
N GLU A 894 2.20 0.83 8.59
CA GLU A 894 3.46 0.97 9.29
C GLU A 894 4.60 0.62 8.35
N ARG A 895 5.69 1.39 8.45
CA ARG A 895 6.91 1.12 7.70
C ARG A 895 7.65 -0.04 8.35
N SER A 896 7.96 -1.06 7.57
CA SER A 896 8.76 -2.22 7.97
C SER A 896 10.05 -2.25 7.17
N ILE A 897 11.17 -2.52 7.85
CA ILE A 897 12.48 -2.70 7.22
C ILE A 897 12.92 -4.14 7.45
N ARG A 898 13.18 -4.84 6.34
CA ARG A 898 13.64 -6.23 6.32
C ARG A 898 14.97 -6.29 5.60
N VAL A 899 15.97 -6.92 6.20
CA VAL A 899 17.32 -6.99 5.65
C VAL A 899 17.63 -8.43 5.29
N LEU A 900 17.88 -8.63 4.01
CA LEU A 900 18.41 -9.88 3.48
C LEU A 900 19.93 -9.76 3.33
N MET A 901 20.66 -10.77 3.79
CA MET A 901 22.10 -10.89 3.61
C MET A 901 22.43 -12.20 2.91
N SER A 902 22.76 -12.13 1.62
CA SER A 902 23.24 -13.26 0.83
C SER A 902 24.77 -13.26 0.80
N TYR A 903 25.40 -14.44 0.86
CA TYR A 903 26.85 -14.53 0.95
C TYR A 903 27.39 -15.74 0.18
N ARG A 904 28.69 -15.72 -0.07
CA ARG A 904 29.47 -16.84 -0.59
C ARG A 904 29.88 -17.81 0.52
N SER A 905 29.31 -19.01 0.52
CA SER A 905 29.55 -20.09 1.48
C SER A 905 31.00 -20.60 1.46
N ASP A 906 31.71 -20.47 0.33
CA ASP A 906 33.15 -20.79 0.24
C ASP A 906 34.06 -19.76 0.93
N ARG A 907 33.52 -18.57 1.24
CA ARG A 907 34.24 -17.47 1.90
C ARG A 907 33.77 -17.19 3.33
N TYR A 908 32.49 -17.38 3.62
CA TYR A 908 31.86 -17.04 4.89
C TYR A 908 31.21 -18.28 5.51
N GLY A 909 31.75 -18.74 6.64
CA GLY A 909 31.17 -19.87 7.38
C GLY A 909 29.96 -19.46 8.22
N PRO A 910 29.15 -20.41 8.72
CA PRO A 910 27.96 -20.12 9.53
C PRO A 910 28.22 -19.21 10.75
N GLU A 911 29.38 -19.35 11.39
CA GLU A 911 29.75 -18.48 12.52
C GLU A 911 30.03 -17.03 12.10
N ASP A 912 30.63 -16.81 10.92
CA ASP A 912 30.89 -15.48 10.40
C ASP A 912 29.59 -14.77 10.04
N VAL A 913 28.68 -15.52 9.43
CA VAL A 913 27.34 -15.06 9.05
C VAL A 913 26.52 -14.67 10.28
N GLU A 914 26.54 -15.50 11.32
CA GLU A 914 25.83 -15.20 12.56
C GLU A 914 26.44 -13.98 13.29
N ARG A 915 27.76 -13.83 13.28
CA ARG A 915 28.44 -12.62 13.78
C ARG A 915 28.06 -11.38 12.98
N LEU A 916 28.03 -11.46 11.65
CA LEU A 916 27.60 -10.39 10.75
C LEU A 916 26.15 -9.97 11.02
N ARG A 917 25.24 -10.94 11.10
CA ARG A 917 23.81 -10.74 11.36
C ARG A 917 23.60 -10.03 12.70
N ASN A 918 24.18 -10.57 13.77
CA ASN A 918 24.03 -10.01 15.12
C ASN A 918 24.66 -8.63 15.25
N THR A 919 25.86 -8.43 14.69
CA THR A 919 26.53 -7.13 14.74
C THR A 919 25.76 -6.08 13.94
N THR A 920 25.31 -6.42 12.73
CA THR A 920 24.57 -5.48 11.88
C THR A 920 23.23 -5.09 12.51
N SER A 921 22.48 -6.06 13.06
CA SER A 921 21.27 -5.79 13.82
C SER A 921 21.52 -4.93 15.08
N GLY A 922 22.59 -5.22 15.83
CA GLY A 922 23.02 -4.42 16.97
C GLY A 922 23.38 -2.98 16.58
N VAL A 923 24.12 -2.79 15.48
CA VAL A 923 24.49 -1.46 14.98
C VAL A 923 23.26 -0.69 14.50
N PHE A 924 22.28 -1.31 13.84
CA PHE A 924 21.00 -0.65 13.54
C PHE A 924 20.31 -0.14 14.80
N SER A 925 20.24 -0.97 15.83
CA SER A 925 19.65 -0.58 17.12
C SER A 925 20.38 0.61 17.74
N ARG A 926 21.72 0.63 17.68
CA ARG A 926 22.53 1.77 18.17
C ARG A 926 22.34 3.04 17.35
N PHE A 927 22.22 2.92 16.03
CA PHE A 927 21.96 4.05 15.14
C PHE A 927 20.56 4.64 15.39
N ALA A 928 19.58 3.82 15.77
CA ALA A 928 18.23 4.25 16.08
C ALA A 928 18.08 4.99 17.44
N GLU A 929 19.09 4.95 18.31
CA GLU A 929 19.02 5.59 19.62
C GLU A 929 19.02 7.14 19.53
N ALA A 930 18.29 7.80 20.43
CA ALA A 930 18.27 9.25 20.51
C ALA A 930 19.69 9.84 20.72
N GLY A 931 20.06 10.80 19.88
CA GLY A 931 21.39 11.43 19.92
C GLY A 931 22.52 10.57 19.35
N ALA A 932 22.21 9.44 18.67
CA ALA A 932 23.20 8.57 18.04
C ALA A 932 24.18 9.32 17.14
N SER A 933 23.72 10.34 16.40
CA SER A 933 24.54 11.16 15.49
C SER A 933 25.84 11.69 16.13
N ASN A 934 25.86 11.98 17.44
CA ASN A 934 27.03 12.51 18.14
C ASN A 934 27.96 11.44 18.74
N ARG A 935 27.63 10.15 18.59
CA ARG A 935 28.43 9.05 19.15
C ARG A 935 29.56 8.68 18.22
N VAL A 936 30.74 8.42 18.80
CA VAL A 936 31.92 7.99 18.06
C VAL A 936 31.76 6.54 17.63
N LEU A 937 32.17 6.19 16.40
CA LEU A 937 32.00 4.84 15.84
C LEU A 937 32.67 3.74 16.70
N THR A 938 33.75 4.08 17.40
CA THR A 938 34.46 3.13 18.30
C THR A 938 33.64 2.74 19.54
N THR A 939 32.59 3.49 19.88
CA THR A 939 31.70 3.21 21.02
C THR A 939 30.54 2.28 20.68
N LEU A 940 30.46 1.81 19.42
CA LEU A 940 29.41 0.90 18.94
C LEU A 940 29.63 -0.57 19.35
N ALA A 941 30.67 -0.85 20.13
CA ALA A 941 31.03 -2.19 20.62
C ALA A 941 30.04 -2.76 21.65
#